data_AF-A0A4S8SXE2-F1
#
_entry.id   AF-A0A4S8SXE2-F1
#
_cell.length_a   1.000
_cell.length_b   1.000
_cell.length_c   1.000
_cell.angle_alpha   90.00
_cell.angle_beta   90.00
_cell.angle_gamma   90.00
#
_symmetry.space_group_name_H-M   'P 1'
#
loop_
_entity.id
_entity.type
_entity.pdbx_description
1 polymer ?
#
loop_
_entity_poly.entity_id
_entity_poly.type
_entity_poly.pdbx_seq_one_letter_code
_entity_poly.pdbx_strand_id
1 'polypeptide(L)'
;MYASSSLKLAILGLVPHVFGQGGLVINPKNAGLHQVGSHASSVPIDLSSMLNNRAFAMSPGDADFDGLHSGYPAEFLPESNFTYAGVNYMFPQYKQSGDDNVLAQGQVITPPQGRYSSISMLVAAESAVATGYVNVTYTDNTTSSGPVLVDPFWSWPYPYGGDIVFPYYLTNSSVDYNRSMIYQSINWIDSTKEVSSVTLPNVTSGAATGPGGAAQKTRLHIFAVSLVSATGSGISLEIQQARSTQLWMEGTNKTQIFEAIIVNTGNQWIFANNSVKVTVEASDIETVQPGVINRLRPGDRATVRIGVVNSDGTEPGTKGEATLRVTGAGVQASSTFDAVFGIAPYEATYESIYSHESPPWYTGGKYGIFIHWGVYAVPGWGNSGEKEQYAEWYWWYMNQGSNSSNSADFYEYNLATYGPDHVYDDFIQNFTTEHYDPKEWVDLFSDAGAQYFVQVSKHHEGYALFDIPANITQRTSVAQVPHKNLLQMLFDAADQYQPHLHKATYFSLPEWFHPDYKKYGFGEADGAGWPGGNATNPYTNETLPYTGYVPVEDFVSDLILPEMQILAQMGTEIMWCDIGGPNLTAEFSAGYFNSMATQGNQVLINNRCGLPGDFDTPEYARYEAVQTRKWESNLGMDPFSYGYNRATPVSAYITPASIVTSLIDITSKNGNFLLDIGPQANGTIVDIEKKNLRDAGRWIKSHGEAIFNTTYWFITPEEGDTVRFTQTPDAFYILTLYPPNATLVLDSPVPYVAGDKVTVVGGNMSGSVVPSRLLANGSLELTISDAVRGSDEYSWVFKISFGGVQTMGNATYTGSAPAQQTANDARKLSSSCLGLVPSVLLGLMFCFA
;
A
#
# COMPACT_ATOMS: atom_id res chain seq x y z
N MET A 1 -60.11 2.52 -16.08
CA MET A 1 -60.54 2.76 -17.47
C MET A 1 -60.73 4.25 -17.67
N TYR A 2 -59.72 4.98 -18.14
CA TYR A 2 -59.94 6.26 -18.82
C TYR A 2 -58.69 6.56 -19.65
N ALA A 3 -58.88 6.61 -20.96
CA ALA A 3 -57.95 7.15 -21.92
C ALA A 3 -58.73 8.14 -22.79
N SER A 4 -58.26 9.37 -22.92
CA SER A 4 -57.82 9.92 -24.21
C SER A 4 -57.73 11.45 -24.18
N SER A 5 -56.59 11.93 -24.72
CA SER A 5 -56.39 13.14 -25.53
C SER A 5 -56.56 14.53 -24.88
N SER A 6 -55.75 15.56 -25.17
CA SER A 6 -54.48 15.73 -25.88
C SER A 6 -54.09 17.22 -25.79
N LEU A 7 -52.79 17.49 -26.03
CA LEU A 7 -52.17 18.72 -26.54
C LEU A 7 -51.63 19.84 -25.60
N LYS A 8 -50.28 19.88 -25.63
CA LYS A 8 -49.36 21.04 -25.76
C LYS A 8 -49.08 21.93 -24.54
N LEU A 9 -47.87 21.76 -24.01
CA LEU A 9 -46.91 22.86 -23.93
C LEU A 9 -45.49 22.31 -24.20
N ALA A 10 -44.79 22.91 -25.17
CA ALA A 10 -43.38 22.69 -25.40
C ALA A 10 -42.58 23.60 -24.46
N ILE A 11 -41.42 23.14 -23.97
CA ILE A 11 -40.12 23.84 -23.93
C ILE A 11 -39.12 23.02 -23.08
N LEU A 12 -37.88 22.96 -23.60
CA LEU A 12 -36.61 22.50 -23.01
C LEU A 12 -36.39 20.99 -22.87
N GLY A 13 -35.68 20.45 -23.87
CA GLY A 13 -35.09 19.12 -23.83
C GLY A 13 -33.98 19.05 -22.80
N LEU A 14 -34.18 18.18 -21.81
CA LEU A 14 -33.12 17.57 -21.04
C LEU A 14 -32.95 16.15 -21.59
N VAL A 15 -31.83 15.94 -22.27
CA VAL A 15 -31.31 14.60 -22.57
C VAL A 15 -31.06 13.94 -21.21
N PRO A 16 -31.62 12.75 -20.91
CA PRO A 16 -31.18 12.01 -19.76
C PRO A 16 -29.76 11.55 -20.05
N HIS A 17 -28.78 12.15 -19.35
CA HIS A 17 -27.45 11.56 -19.21
C HIS A 17 -27.62 10.26 -18.43
N VAL A 18 -27.92 9.18 -19.14
CA VAL A 18 -27.49 7.85 -18.71
C VAL A 18 -25.97 7.97 -18.67
N PHE A 19 -25.39 7.93 -17.46
CA PHE A 19 -23.95 7.81 -17.28
C PHE A 19 -23.45 6.73 -18.25
N GLY A 20 -22.63 7.12 -19.22
CA GLY A 20 -22.00 6.17 -20.12
C GLY A 20 -21.20 5.21 -19.25
N GLN A 21 -21.65 3.97 -19.12
CA GLN A 21 -20.87 2.91 -18.51
C GLN A 21 -19.55 2.85 -19.29
N GLY A 22 -18.44 3.00 -18.58
CA GLY A 22 -17.11 3.14 -19.18
C GLY A 22 -16.74 1.95 -20.06
N GLY A 23 -15.72 2.11 -20.89
CA GLY A 23 -15.20 1.02 -21.71
C GLY A 23 -14.16 0.16 -20.96
N LEU A 24 -13.44 -0.64 -21.74
CA LEU A 24 -12.18 -1.26 -21.30
C LEU A 24 -11.20 -0.17 -20.83
N VAL A 25 -10.61 -0.37 -19.66
CA VAL A 25 -9.54 0.49 -19.14
C VAL A 25 -8.28 -0.35 -19.05
N ILE A 26 -7.29 -0.05 -19.89
CA ILE A 26 -5.91 -0.51 -19.67
C ILE A 26 -5.30 0.44 -18.64
N ASN A 27 -4.73 -0.10 -17.57
CA ASN A 27 -4.21 0.69 -16.45
C ASN A 27 -3.35 1.86 -16.96
N PRO A 28 -3.80 3.13 -16.80
CA PRO A 28 -3.17 4.29 -17.44
C PRO A 28 -1.72 4.50 -17.02
N LYS A 29 -1.29 3.94 -15.89
CA LYS A 29 0.08 4.02 -15.38
C LYS A 29 1.08 3.26 -16.26
N ASN A 30 0.61 2.21 -16.93
CA ASN A 30 1.43 1.26 -17.70
C ASN A 30 0.90 1.01 -19.12
N ALA A 31 -0.28 1.55 -19.44
CA ALA A 31 -0.83 1.60 -20.79
C ALA A 31 0.18 2.33 -21.67
N GLY A 32 0.89 1.57 -22.50
CA GLY A 32 1.85 2.13 -23.42
C GLY A 32 1.11 3.07 -24.36
N LEU A 33 1.26 4.37 -24.17
CA LEU A 33 1.24 5.27 -25.30
C LEU A 33 2.44 4.84 -26.19
N HIS A 34 2.27 4.86 -27.50
CA HIS A 34 3.09 4.11 -28.44
C HIS A 34 4.59 4.32 -28.20
N GLN A 35 5.31 3.24 -27.88
CA GLN A 35 6.77 3.25 -27.81
C GLN A 35 7.35 2.81 -29.15
N VAL A 36 8.09 3.71 -29.80
CA VAL A 36 8.76 3.50 -31.09
C VAL A 36 10.27 3.38 -30.81
N GLY A 37 10.83 2.16 -30.78
CA GLY A 37 12.25 2.00 -30.45
C GLY A 37 12.66 0.59 -30.02
N SER A 38 13.89 0.45 -29.49
CA SER A 38 14.43 -0.84 -29.02
C SER A 38 13.70 -1.29 -27.74
N HIS A 39 12.61 -2.02 -27.92
CA HIS A 39 11.92 -2.74 -26.85
C HIS A 39 12.78 -3.86 -26.30
N ALA A 40 12.62 -4.18 -25.02
CA ALA A 40 13.07 -5.46 -24.51
C ALA A 40 12.40 -6.57 -25.33
N SER A 41 13.18 -7.40 -26.02
CA SER A 41 12.63 -8.38 -26.96
C SER A 41 11.84 -9.46 -26.21
N SER A 42 10.52 -9.34 -26.14
CA SER A 42 9.65 -10.33 -25.52
C SER A 42 9.22 -11.42 -26.51
N VAL A 43 9.13 -12.66 -26.04
CA VAL A 43 8.71 -13.86 -26.79
C VAL A 43 7.39 -14.35 -26.20
N PRO A 44 6.24 -14.03 -26.84
CA PRO A 44 4.95 -14.59 -26.46
C PRO A 44 4.94 -16.11 -26.62
N ILE A 45 4.30 -16.82 -25.68
CA ILE A 45 4.16 -18.28 -25.71
C ILE A 45 2.74 -18.65 -26.13
N ASP A 46 2.63 -19.54 -27.13
CA ASP A 46 1.34 -20.08 -27.57
C ASP A 46 0.81 -21.12 -26.57
N LEU A 47 -0.26 -20.75 -25.85
CA LEU A 47 -0.93 -21.60 -24.88
C LEU A 47 -2.09 -22.42 -25.46
N SER A 48 -2.33 -22.36 -26.78
CA SER A 48 -3.53 -22.94 -27.42
C SER A 48 -3.72 -24.44 -27.15
N SER A 49 -2.65 -25.19 -26.96
CA SER A 49 -2.69 -26.62 -26.64
C SER A 49 -2.95 -26.95 -25.16
N MET A 50 -2.97 -25.92 -24.29
CA MET A 50 -3.10 -26.06 -22.83
C MET A 50 -4.39 -25.45 -22.28
N LEU A 51 -5.18 -24.78 -23.12
CA LEU A 51 -6.46 -24.18 -22.73
C LEU A 51 -7.38 -25.28 -22.17
N ASN A 52 -7.96 -25.02 -21.02
CA ASN A 52 -8.79 -25.98 -20.28
C ASN A 52 -9.92 -25.31 -19.47
N ASN A 53 -10.19 -24.03 -19.75
CA ASN A 53 -11.24 -23.25 -19.12
C ASN A 53 -11.73 -22.13 -20.06
N ARG A 54 -12.95 -21.64 -19.83
CA ARG A 54 -13.59 -20.59 -20.61
C ARG A 54 -13.91 -19.38 -19.75
N ALA A 55 -13.22 -18.28 -20.00
CA ALA A 55 -13.31 -17.02 -19.27
C ALA A 55 -14.16 -15.96 -19.97
N PHE A 56 -14.23 -15.95 -21.31
CA PHE A 56 -14.89 -14.86 -22.04
C PHE A 56 -16.32 -15.21 -22.44
N ALA A 57 -17.23 -14.28 -22.20
CA ALA A 57 -18.66 -14.43 -22.43
C ALA A 57 -19.23 -13.28 -23.27
N MET A 58 -20.14 -13.60 -24.19
CA MET A 58 -20.97 -12.63 -24.93
C MET A 58 -22.34 -12.40 -24.27
N SER A 59 -22.76 -13.30 -23.38
CA SER A 59 -24.04 -13.21 -22.66
C SER A 59 -23.96 -13.94 -21.31
N PRO A 60 -24.85 -13.66 -20.34
CA PRO A 60 -24.91 -14.40 -19.08
C PRO A 60 -24.98 -15.92 -19.28
N GLY A 61 -24.18 -16.66 -18.50
CA GLY A 61 -24.07 -18.12 -18.57
C GLY A 61 -23.29 -18.68 -19.78
N ASP A 62 -22.68 -17.84 -20.63
CA ASP A 62 -21.89 -18.29 -21.79
C ASP A 62 -20.51 -18.85 -21.40
N ALA A 63 -19.90 -18.34 -20.33
CA ALA A 63 -18.61 -18.80 -19.82
C ALA A 63 -18.76 -19.50 -18.46
N ASP A 64 -17.68 -20.15 -18.03
CA ASP A 64 -17.55 -20.66 -16.67
C ASP A 64 -16.14 -20.41 -16.16
N PHE A 65 -15.86 -19.14 -15.88
CA PHE A 65 -14.57 -18.69 -15.38
C PHE A 65 -14.31 -19.30 -14.00
N ASP A 66 -15.26 -19.16 -13.09
CA ASP A 66 -15.09 -19.36 -11.65
C ASP A 66 -15.81 -20.60 -11.10
N GLY A 67 -16.44 -21.41 -11.94
CA GLY A 67 -17.30 -22.53 -11.53
C GLY A 67 -18.73 -22.10 -11.15
N LEU A 68 -19.04 -20.79 -11.27
CA LEU A 68 -20.36 -20.21 -11.02
C LEU A 68 -21.00 -19.67 -12.31
N HIS A 69 -20.44 -20.03 -13.47
CA HIS A 69 -20.82 -19.50 -14.78
C HIS A 69 -20.61 -17.98 -14.94
N SER A 70 -19.60 -17.42 -14.26
CA SER A 70 -19.18 -16.05 -14.50
C SER A 70 -18.26 -15.93 -15.72
N GLY A 71 -18.16 -14.74 -16.31
CA GLY A 71 -17.22 -14.46 -17.39
C GLY A 71 -16.99 -12.98 -17.67
N TYR A 72 -15.84 -12.68 -18.28
CA TYR A 72 -15.50 -11.34 -18.73
C TYR A 72 -16.23 -11.00 -20.04
N PRO A 73 -16.65 -9.75 -20.25
CA PRO A 73 -17.39 -9.37 -21.44
C PRO A 73 -16.48 -9.33 -22.67
N ALA A 74 -16.69 -10.29 -23.58
CA ALA A 74 -15.88 -10.53 -24.77
C ALA A 74 -15.87 -9.36 -25.78
N GLU A 75 -16.85 -8.46 -25.72
CA GLU A 75 -16.91 -7.27 -26.57
C GLU A 75 -15.84 -6.21 -26.24
N PHE A 76 -15.21 -6.31 -25.07
CA PHE A 76 -14.17 -5.40 -24.59
C PHE A 76 -12.77 -6.03 -24.60
N LEU A 77 -12.52 -7.09 -25.35
CA LEU A 77 -11.20 -7.73 -25.36
C LEU A 77 -10.15 -6.81 -26.00
N PRO A 78 -8.92 -6.76 -25.44
CA PRO A 78 -7.77 -6.23 -26.14
C PRO A 78 -7.51 -6.95 -27.46
N GLU A 79 -6.68 -6.34 -28.31
CA GLU A 79 -6.18 -6.98 -29.53
C GLU A 79 -5.42 -8.28 -29.23
N SER A 80 -5.42 -9.22 -30.17
CA SER A 80 -4.74 -10.52 -29.98
C SER A 80 -3.23 -10.40 -29.82
N ASN A 81 -2.62 -9.38 -30.41
CA ASN A 81 -1.24 -8.98 -30.15
C ASN A 81 -1.26 -7.77 -29.22
N PHE A 82 -1.16 -8.00 -27.93
CA PHE A 82 -1.32 -6.99 -26.91
C PHE A 82 0.02 -6.64 -26.27
N THR A 83 0.37 -5.35 -26.27
CA THR A 83 1.57 -4.87 -25.58
C THR A 83 1.17 -4.17 -24.27
N TYR A 84 1.76 -4.59 -23.16
CA TYR A 84 1.55 -3.98 -21.86
C TYR A 84 2.85 -3.94 -21.05
N ALA A 85 3.16 -2.78 -20.44
CA ALA A 85 4.40 -2.53 -19.71
C ALA A 85 5.68 -2.96 -20.46
N GLY A 86 5.68 -2.75 -21.79
CA GLY A 86 6.81 -3.10 -22.67
C GLY A 86 6.93 -4.59 -23.03
N VAL A 87 5.94 -5.42 -22.69
CA VAL A 87 5.92 -6.85 -22.98
C VAL A 87 4.80 -7.17 -23.97
N ASN A 88 5.12 -7.92 -25.03
CA ASN A 88 4.13 -8.40 -25.99
C ASN A 88 3.53 -9.73 -25.53
N TYR A 89 2.22 -9.87 -25.72
CA TYR A 89 1.43 -11.03 -25.36
C TYR A 89 0.59 -11.51 -26.54
N MET A 90 0.41 -12.82 -26.63
CA MET A 90 -0.67 -13.43 -27.42
C MET A 90 -1.92 -13.47 -26.54
N PHE A 91 -2.73 -12.42 -26.62
CA PHE A 91 -3.95 -12.32 -25.82
C PHE A 91 -5.06 -13.20 -26.42
N PRO A 92 -5.72 -14.05 -25.62
CA PRO A 92 -6.77 -14.92 -26.11
C PRO A 92 -7.97 -14.11 -26.61
N GLN A 93 -8.62 -14.63 -27.65
CA GLN A 93 -9.79 -14.00 -28.27
C GLN A 93 -11.02 -14.89 -28.05
N TYR A 94 -12.18 -14.27 -27.93
CA TYR A 94 -13.44 -14.99 -27.75
C TYR A 94 -13.69 -15.99 -28.88
N LYS A 95 -14.14 -17.19 -28.49
CA LYS A 95 -14.62 -18.23 -29.39
C LYS A 95 -16.04 -18.60 -28.99
N GLN A 96 -16.88 -18.89 -29.98
CA GLN A 96 -18.25 -19.35 -29.74
C GLN A 96 -18.32 -20.67 -28.94
N SER A 97 -17.25 -21.47 -28.98
CA SER A 97 -17.13 -22.71 -28.22
C SER A 97 -15.67 -23.03 -27.91
N GLY A 98 -15.45 -23.77 -26.83
CA GLY A 98 -14.13 -24.21 -26.38
C GLY A 98 -13.47 -23.23 -25.43
N ASP A 99 -12.26 -23.59 -25.03
CA ASP A 99 -11.52 -22.89 -23.98
C ASP A 99 -10.68 -21.72 -24.54
N ASP A 100 -10.46 -20.73 -23.69
CA ASP A 100 -9.76 -19.47 -23.98
C ASP A 100 -8.77 -19.05 -22.89
N ASN A 101 -8.70 -19.75 -21.76
CA ASN A 101 -7.69 -19.55 -20.73
C ASN A 101 -7.18 -20.89 -20.15
N VAL A 102 -6.10 -20.82 -19.38
CA VAL A 102 -5.50 -21.96 -18.67
C VAL A 102 -5.77 -21.84 -17.16
N LEU A 103 -6.31 -22.87 -16.53
CA LEU A 103 -6.30 -23.05 -15.08
C LEU A 103 -4.90 -23.49 -14.63
N ALA A 104 -4.25 -22.75 -13.74
CA ALA A 104 -2.89 -23.02 -13.29
C ALA A 104 -2.81 -24.30 -12.44
N GLN A 105 -2.41 -25.41 -13.07
CA GLN A 105 -2.38 -26.76 -12.50
C GLN A 105 -0.99 -27.41 -12.63
N GLY A 106 0.07 -26.61 -12.77
CA GLY A 106 1.43 -27.12 -12.93
C GLY A 106 1.79 -27.56 -14.35
N GLN A 107 1.12 -27.01 -15.38
CA GLN A 107 1.46 -27.27 -16.77
C GLN A 107 2.92 -26.88 -17.08
N VAL A 108 3.55 -27.60 -18.00
CA VAL A 108 4.94 -27.35 -18.41
C VAL A 108 4.95 -26.77 -19.82
N ILE A 109 5.47 -25.55 -19.98
CA ILE A 109 5.75 -24.93 -21.27
C ILE A 109 7.21 -25.15 -21.65
N THR A 110 7.46 -25.29 -22.96
CA THR A 110 8.81 -25.39 -23.54
C THR A 110 9.04 -24.16 -24.41
N PRO A 111 9.62 -23.08 -23.88
CA PRO A 111 9.91 -21.90 -24.68
C PRO A 111 10.99 -22.19 -25.73
N PRO A 112 11.16 -21.34 -26.76
CA PRO A 112 12.30 -21.43 -27.65
C PRO A 112 13.61 -21.47 -26.88
N GLN A 113 14.57 -22.29 -27.31
CA GLN A 113 15.86 -22.39 -26.64
C GLN A 113 16.55 -21.01 -26.63
N GLY A 114 16.93 -20.55 -25.44
CA GLY A 114 17.52 -19.23 -25.27
C GLY A 114 17.68 -18.85 -23.81
N ARG A 115 18.23 -17.65 -23.60
CA ARG A 115 18.40 -17.03 -22.29
C ARG A 115 17.38 -15.90 -22.14
N TYR A 116 16.78 -15.82 -20.96
CA TYR A 116 15.69 -14.90 -20.66
C TYR A 116 15.96 -14.23 -19.30
N SER A 117 15.50 -13.00 -19.12
CA SER A 117 15.64 -12.25 -17.85
C SER A 117 14.40 -12.36 -16.97
N SER A 118 13.23 -12.62 -17.55
CA SER A 118 11.98 -12.73 -16.82
C SER A 118 10.91 -13.49 -17.60
N ILE A 119 9.91 -13.99 -16.87
CA ILE A 119 8.63 -14.45 -17.39
C ILE A 119 7.54 -13.53 -16.86
N SER A 120 6.69 -13.05 -17.76
CA SER A 120 5.52 -12.23 -17.44
C SER A 120 4.25 -12.98 -17.85
N MET A 121 3.23 -12.93 -16.99
CA MET A 121 1.95 -13.61 -17.24
C MET A 121 0.78 -12.66 -16.99
N LEU A 122 -0.25 -12.73 -17.84
CA LEU A 122 -1.54 -12.10 -17.61
C LEU A 122 -2.45 -13.11 -16.90
N VAL A 123 -2.90 -12.77 -15.70
CA VAL A 123 -3.47 -13.71 -14.73
C VAL A 123 -4.61 -13.10 -13.92
N ALA A 124 -5.51 -13.93 -13.40
CA ALA A 124 -6.52 -13.49 -12.43
C ALA A 124 -6.89 -14.65 -11.49
N ALA A 125 -7.18 -14.34 -10.23
CA ALA A 125 -7.74 -15.29 -9.28
C ALA A 125 -9.27 -15.24 -9.28
N GLU A 126 -9.91 -16.20 -8.63
CA GLU A 126 -11.37 -16.27 -8.56
C GLU A 126 -11.93 -15.44 -7.40
N SER A 127 -12.11 -16.07 -6.23
CA SER A 127 -12.83 -15.53 -5.08
C SER A 127 -11.93 -15.01 -3.97
N ALA A 128 -10.64 -15.35 -4.01
CA ALA A 128 -9.63 -14.90 -3.05
C ALA A 128 -8.27 -14.76 -3.73
N VAL A 129 -7.35 -14.09 -3.05
CA VAL A 129 -5.97 -13.92 -3.50
C VAL A 129 -5.33 -15.30 -3.72
N ALA A 130 -4.86 -15.58 -4.94
CA ALA A 130 -4.21 -16.82 -5.30
C ALA A 130 -2.70 -16.74 -5.09
N THR A 131 -2.09 -17.81 -4.58
CA THR A 131 -0.63 -17.90 -4.42
C THR A 131 -0.08 -19.18 -5.05
N GLY A 132 1.10 -19.10 -5.66
CA GLY A 132 1.78 -20.25 -6.23
C GLY A 132 3.22 -19.93 -6.61
N TYR A 133 3.87 -20.85 -7.33
CA TYR A 133 5.26 -20.70 -7.76
C TYR A 133 5.42 -21.02 -9.24
N VAL A 134 6.15 -20.18 -9.96
CA VAL A 134 6.66 -20.51 -11.29
C VAL A 134 8.04 -21.13 -11.12
N ASN A 135 8.27 -22.30 -11.70
CA ASN A 135 9.58 -22.96 -11.67
C ASN A 135 10.20 -22.98 -13.06
N VAL A 136 11.43 -22.49 -13.18
CA VAL A 136 12.18 -22.49 -14.46
C VAL A 136 13.31 -23.50 -14.36
N THR A 137 13.30 -24.49 -15.25
CA THR A 137 14.35 -25.50 -15.35
C THR A 137 15.30 -25.15 -16.47
N TYR A 138 16.59 -25.20 -16.19
CA TYR A 138 17.66 -24.86 -17.12
C TYR A 138 18.26 -26.10 -17.78
N THR A 139 18.99 -25.91 -18.88
CA THR A 139 19.64 -27.01 -19.63
C THR A 139 20.74 -27.74 -18.83
N ASP A 140 21.23 -27.14 -17.73
CA ASP A 140 22.15 -27.77 -16.77
C ASP A 140 21.44 -28.56 -15.65
N ASN A 141 20.10 -28.71 -15.74
CA ASN A 141 19.20 -29.32 -14.76
C ASN A 141 19.07 -28.57 -13.42
N THR A 142 19.57 -27.35 -13.30
CA THR A 142 19.24 -26.50 -12.16
C THR A 142 17.86 -25.86 -12.32
N THR A 143 17.29 -25.37 -11.22
CA THR A 143 15.96 -24.75 -11.21
C THR A 143 16.00 -23.43 -10.43
N SER A 144 15.26 -22.43 -10.90
CA SER A 144 14.88 -21.24 -10.12
C SER A 144 13.37 -21.26 -9.88
N SER A 145 12.93 -20.64 -8.79
CA SER A 145 11.52 -20.55 -8.41
C SER A 145 11.17 -19.11 -8.07
N GLY A 146 10.02 -18.63 -8.56
CA GLY A 146 9.50 -17.29 -8.29
C GLY A 146 8.07 -17.37 -7.75
N PRO A 147 7.76 -16.74 -6.60
CA PRO A 147 6.43 -16.77 -6.03
C PRO A 147 5.50 -15.84 -6.83
N VAL A 148 4.23 -16.24 -6.94
CA VAL A 148 3.16 -15.48 -7.58
C VAL A 148 2.09 -15.24 -6.54
N LEU A 149 1.58 -14.01 -6.46
CA LEU A 149 0.42 -13.63 -5.68
C LEU A 149 -0.47 -12.74 -6.55
N VAL A 150 -1.75 -13.11 -6.71
CA VAL A 150 -2.70 -12.51 -7.66
C VAL A 150 -4.05 -12.30 -7.01
N ASP A 151 -4.60 -11.11 -7.17
CA ASP A 151 -5.89 -10.75 -6.60
C ASP A 151 -7.09 -11.37 -7.35
N PRO A 152 -8.26 -11.47 -6.69
CA PRO A 152 -9.54 -11.83 -7.31
C PRO A 152 -9.85 -11.00 -8.54
N PHE A 153 -10.50 -11.60 -9.54
CA PHE A 153 -10.88 -10.87 -10.76
C PHE A 153 -11.90 -9.77 -10.53
N TRP A 154 -12.67 -9.83 -9.45
CA TRP A 154 -13.48 -8.72 -8.98
C TRP A 154 -13.58 -8.81 -7.46
N SER A 155 -13.91 -7.69 -6.83
CA SER A 155 -14.25 -7.68 -5.41
C SER A 155 -15.13 -6.48 -5.10
N TRP A 156 -16.10 -6.74 -4.23
CA TRP A 156 -16.91 -5.71 -3.59
C TRP A 156 -16.98 -6.06 -2.10
N PRO A 157 -16.91 -5.07 -1.20
CA PRO A 157 -16.85 -3.63 -1.47
C PRO A 157 -15.43 -3.06 -1.67
N TYR A 158 -14.40 -3.91 -1.75
CA TYR A 158 -12.98 -3.54 -1.86
C TYR A 158 -12.40 -3.80 -3.26
N PRO A 159 -12.63 -2.93 -4.25
CA PRO A 159 -12.09 -3.15 -5.60
C PRO A 159 -10.55 -3.13 -5.58
N TYR A 160 -9.93 -4.15 -6.18
CA TYR A 160 -8.48 -4.22 -6.35
C TYR A 160 -8.00 -3.35 -7.52
N GLY A 161 -6.69 -3.13 -7.66
CA GLY A 161 -6.13 -2.39 -8.79
C GLY A 161 -5.62 -3.29 -9.92
N GLY A 162 -6.46 -3.58 -10.92
CA GLY A 162 -6.11 -4.39 -12.09
C GLY A 162 -5.31 -3.69 -13.21
N ASP A 163 -4.72 -4.49 -14.11
CA ASP A 163 -3.95 -4.01 -15.26
C ASP A 163 -4.80 -3.90 -16.54
N ILE A 164 -5.75 -4.82 -16.73
CA ILE A 164 -6.78 -4.78 -17.76
C ILE A 164 -8.12 -4.83 -17.05
N VAL A 165 -8.88 -3.74 -17.09
CA VAL A 165 -10.09 -3.56 -16.29
C VAL A 165 -11.31 -3.47 -17.20
N PHE A 166 -12.18 -4.46 -17.08
CA PHE A 166 -13.45 -4.54 -17.79
C PHE A 166 -14.52 -3.78 -17.00
N PRO A 167 -15.50 -3.18 -17.70
CA PRO A 167 -16.50 -2.32 -17.05
C PRO A 167 -17.53 -3.07 -16.20
N TYR A 168 -17.67 -4.38 -16.41
CA TYR A 168 -18.57 -5.27 -15.69
C TYR A 168 -18.11 -6.73 -15.84
N TYR A 169 -18.82 -7.68 -15.24
CA TYR A 169 -18.73 -9.09 -15.59
C TYR A 169 -20.13 -9.70 -15.77
N LEU A 170 -20.19 -10.82 -16.49
CA LEU A 170 -21.41 -11.57 -16.75
C LEU A 170 -21.51 -12.68 -15.72
N THR A 171 -22.66 -12.83 -15.07
CA THR A 171 -22.95 -13.94 -14.17
C THR A 171 -23.69 -15.06 -14.94
N ASN A 172 -24.10 -16.12 -14.24
CA ASN A 172 -24.93 -17.16 -14.84
C ASN A 172 -26.24 -16.64 -15.46
N SER A 173 -26.83 -15.57 -14.91
CA SER A 173 -28.18 -15.12 -15.29
C SER A 173 -28.35 -13.62 -15.49
N SER A 174 -27.34 -12.81 -15.13
CA SER A 174 -27.39 -11.35 -15.19
C SER A 174 -26.05 -10.73 -15.54
N VAL A 175 -26.03 -9.39 -15.61
CA VAL A 175 -24.80 -8.58 -15.62
C VAL A 175 -24.57 -8.09 -14.20
N ASP A 176 -23.35 -8.19 -13.69
CA ASP A 176 -22.91 -7.52 -12.48
C ASP A 176 -22.00 -6.36 -12.86
N TYR A 177 -22.38 -5.15 -12.48
CA TYR A 177 -21.71 -3.92 -12.91
C TYR A 177 -20.47 -3.56 -12.08
N ASN A 178 -20.03 -4.43 -11.17
CA ASN A 178 -18.70 -4.30 -10.59
C ASN A 178 -17.66 -4.58 -11.67
N ARG A 179 -16.59 -3.78 -11.68
CA ARG A 179 -15.50 -3.95 -12.63
C ARG A 179 -14.77 -5.27 -12.37
N SER A 180 -14.36 -5.92 -13.46
CA SER A 180 -13.53 -7.13 -13.41
C SER A 180 -12.15 -6.90 -14.02
N MET A 181 -11.16 -7.70 -13.63
CA MET A 181 -9.74 -7.34 -13.73
C MET A 181 -8.86 -8.53 -14.10
N ILE A 182 -7.88 -8.27 -14.96
CA ILE A 182 -6.73 -9.14 -15.21
C ILE A 182 -5.47 -8.39 -14.77
N TYR A 183 -4.54 -9.11 -14.17
CA TYR A 183 -3.30 -8.61 -13.56
C TYR A 183 -2.08 -9.13 -14.32
N GLN A 184 -0.97 -8.39 -14.25
CA GLN A 184 0.35 -8.80 -14.72
C GLN A 184 1.17 -9.30 -13.53
N SER A 185 1.61 -10.55 -13.60
CA SER A 185 2.65 -11.08 -12.72
C SER A 185 3.97 -11.19 -13.47
N ILE A 186 5.09 -10.95 -12.78
CA ILE A 186 6.44 -11.00 -13.37
C ILE A 186 7.37 -11.73 -12.41
N ASN A 187 8.12 -12.72 -12.92
CA ASN A 187 9.14 -13.44 -12.16
C ASN A 187 10.50 -13.38 -12.86
N TRP A 188 11.56 -13.31 -12.08
CA TRP A 188 12.93 -13.34 -12.58
C TRP A 188 13.30 -14.69 -13.18
N ILE A 189 14.18 -14.66 -14.19
CA ILE A 189 14.85 -15.82 -14.76
C ILE A 189 16.35 -15.56 -14.74
N ASP A 190 17.15 -16.54 -14.31
CA ASP A 190 18.59 -16.51 -14.44
C ASP A 190 19.05 -16.44 -15.90
N SER A 191 19.28 -15.22 -16.37
CA SER A 191 19.77 -14.91 -17.71
C SER A 191 21.15 -15.49 -18.05
N THR A 192 21.87 -16.02 -17.07
CA THR A 192 23.17 -16.68 -17.32
C THR A 192 23.01 -18.10 -17.85
N LYS A 193 21.80 -18.67 -17.76
CA LYS A 193 21.49 -20.05 -18.12
C LYS A 193 20.47 -20.12 -19.25
N GLU A 194 20.58 -21.15 -20.08
CA GLU A 194 19.58 -21.44 -21.09
C GLU A 194 18.38 -22.15 -20.47
N VAL A 195 17.18 -21.67 -20.78
CA VAL A 195 15.92 -22.25 -20.29
C VAL A 195 15.60 -23.51 -21.08
N SER A 196 15.31 -24.59 -20.36
CA SER A 196 14.83 -25.85 -20.93
C SER A 196 13.31 -25.95 -20.87
N SER A 197 12.70 -25.57 -19.74
CA SER A 197 11.25 -25.60 -19.55
C SER A 197 10.83 -24.65 -18.42
N VAL A 198 9.55 -24.28 -18.43
CA VAL A 198 8.92 -23.55 -17.34
C VAL A 198 7.69 -24.31 -16.88
N THR A 199 7.62 -24.62 -15.59
CA THR A 199 6.42 -25.14 -14.93
C THR A 199 5.62 -23.96 -14.41
N LEU A 200 4.42 -23.78 -14.95
CA LEU A 200 3.45 -22.77 -14.50
C LEU A 200 2.97 -23.08 -13.08
N PRO A 201 2.36 -22.12 -12.36
CA PRO A 201 1.89 -22.34 -11.01
C PRO A 201 0.90 -23.50 -10.92
N ASN A 202 0.90 -24.16 -9.76
CA ASN A 202 -0.13 -25.12 -9.37
C ASN A 202 -0.85 -24.58 -8.14
N VAL A 203 -2.00 -23.96 -8.35
CA VAL A 203 -2.74 -23.27 -7.29
C VAL A 203 -3.91 -24.14 -6.86
N THR A 204 -3.82 -24.66 -5.64
CA THR A 204 -4.89 -25.45 -5.00
C THR A 204 -5.45 -24.82 -3.72
N SER A 205 -4.83 -23.74 -3.26
CA SER A 205 -5.23 -22.89 -2.12
C SER A 205 -4.81 -21.44 -2.36
N GLY A 206 -5.50 -20.48 -1.74
CA GLY A 206 -5.17 -19.06 -1.78
C GLY A 206 -4.37 -18.59 -0.57
N ALA A 207 -4.02 -17.31 -0.60
CA ALA A 207 -3.26 -16.61 0.43
C ALA A 207 -4.02 -16.53 1.76
N ALA A 208 -3.25 -16.31 2.83
CA ALA A 208 -3.71 -16.01 4.18
C ALA A 208 -4.20 -14.55 4.32
N THR A 209 -5.15 -14.13 3.48
CA THR A 209 -5.66 -12.75 3.40
C THR A 209 -7.12 -12.63 3.83
N GLY A 210 -7.75 -13.70 4.29
CA GLY A 210 -9.09 -13.64 4.88
C GLY A 210 -9.09 -12.90 6.23
N PRO A 211 -10.28 -12.69 6.81
CA PRO A 211 -10.40 -12.12 8.16
C PRO A 211 -9.50 -12.85 9.17
N GLY A 212 -8.74 -12.08 9.97
CA GLY A 212 -7.75 -12.62 10.92
C GLY A 212 -6.56 -13.36 10.27
N GLY A 213 -6.31 -13.16 8.96
CA GLY A 213 -5.23 -13.82 8.23
C GLY A 213 -5.52 -15.26 7.80
N ALA A 214 -6.80 -15.66 7.69
CA ALA A 214 -7.15 -17.03 7.29
C ALA A 214 -6.90 -17.30 5.79
N ALA A 215 -6.44 -18.51 5.46
CA ALA A 215 -6.29 -18.95 4.07
C ALA A 215 -7.65 -19.23 3.42
N GLN A 216 -7.84 -18.75 2.19
CA GLN A 216 -9.09 -18.93 1.44
C GLN A 216 -8.87 -19.81 0.20
N LYS A 217 -9.89 -20.57 -0.22
CA LYS A 217 -9.81 -21.40 -1.44
C LYS A 217 -10.07 -20.54 -2.68
N THR A 218 -9.23 -20.72 -3.70
CA THR A 218 -9.30 -20.00 -4.98
C THR A 218 -8.51 -20.77 -6.03
N ARG A 219 -8.81 -20.56 -7.32
CA ARG A 219 -7.98 -21.02 -8.45
C ARG A 219 -7.31 -19.82 -9.13
N LEU A 220 -6.26 -20.10 -9.89
CA LEU A 220 -5.54 -19.11 -10.67
C LEU A 220 -5.72 -19.39 -12.16
N HIS A 221 -6.00 -18.34 -12.92
CA HIS A 221 -6.22 -18.39 -14.36
C HIS A 221 -5.09 -17.65 -15.06
N ILE A 222 -4.59 -18.21 -16.16
CA ILE A 222 -3.55 -17.65 -17.00
C ILE A 222 -4.14 -17.41 -18.39
N PHE A 223 -4.10 -16.14 -18.81
CA PHE A 223 -4.59 -15.70 -20.12
C PHE A 223 -3.47 -15.68 -21.15
N ALA A 224 -2.28 -15.21 -20.77
CA ALA A 224 -1.13 -15.15 -21.67
C ALA A 224 0.18 -15.26 -20.89
N VAL A 225 1.22 -15.76 -21.55
CA VAL A 225 2.59 -15.87 -21.03
C VAL A 225 3.56 -15.30 -22.05
N SER A 226 4.58 -14.56 -21.59
CA SER A 226 5.65 -14.03 -22.42
C SER A 226 6.98 -14.04 -21.66
N LEU A 227 8.08 -14.32 -22.35
CA LEU A 227 9.42 -14.28 -21.76
C LEU A 227 10.22 -13.10 -22.33
N VAL A 228 10.93 -12.36 -21.48
CA VAL A 228 11.81 -11.26 -21.91
C VAL A 228 13.20 -11.81 -22.20
N SER A 229 13.69 -11.61 -23.42
CA SER A 229 14.98 -12.17 -23.88
C SER A 229 16.18 -11.50 -23.19
N ALA A 230 17.25 -12.27 -23.00
CA ALA A 230 18.54 -11.78 -22.50
C ALA A 230 19.67 -12.25 -23.43
N THR A 231 19.69 -11.71 -24.65
CA THR A 231 20.61 -12.14 -25.73
C THR A 231 21.81 -11.21 -25.90
N GLY A 232 21.87 -10.11 -25.14
CA GLY A 232 22.97 -9.15 -25.18
C GLY A 232 24.33 -9.77 -24.87
N SER A 233 25.38 -9.11 -25.35
CA SER A 233 26.79 -9.49 -25.11
C SER A 233 27.59 -8.27 -24.65
N GLY A 234 28.57 -8.48 -23.78
CA GLY A 234 29.27 -7.38 -23.14
C GLY A 234 28.33 -6.61 -22.20
N ILE A 235 28.52 -5.29 -22.15
CA ILE A 235 27.58 -4.37 -21.52
C ILE A 235 26.42 -4.11 -22.49
N SER A 236 25.20 -4.51 -22.11
CA SER A 236 23.99 -4.31 -22.91
C SER A 236 22.83 -3.95 -22.00
N LEU A 237 22.29 -2.74 -22.15
CA LEU A 237 21.13 -2.27 -21.41
C LEU A 237 19.97 -2.03 -22.37
N GLU A 238 18.80 -2.56 -22.04
CA GLU A 238 17.56 -2.36 -22.79
C GLU A 238 16.56 -1.56 -21.97
N ILE A 239 15.82 -0.70 -22.65
CA ILE A 239 14.73 0.09 -22.06
C ILE A 239 13.48 -0.77 -22.20
N GLN A 240 13.06 -1.42 -21.12
CA GLN A 240 11.83 -2.21 -21.11
C GLN A 240 10.61 -1.29 -21.12
N GLN A 241 10.65 -0.19 -20.36
CA GLN A 241 9.56 0.75 -20.27
C GLN A 241 10.09 2.15 -19.99
N ALA A 242 9.47 3.16 -20.58
CA ALA A 242 9.60 4.57 -20.24
C ALA A 242 8.20 5.19 -20.16
N ARG A 243 7.97 6.05 -19.16
CA ARG A 243 6.69 6.75 -18.96
C ARG A 243 6.87 8.10 -18.26
N SER A 244 6.01 9.06 -18.57
CA SER A 244 5.77 10.26 -17.75
C SER A 244 4.78 9.91 -16.63
N THR A 245 5.03 10.36 -15.41
CA THR A 245 4.10 10.17 -14.28
C THR A 245 3.38 11.48 -13.94
N GLN A 246 2.33 11.41 -13.12
CA GLN A 246 1.70 12.59 -12.50
C GLN A 246 2.34 12.92 -11.13
N LEU A 247 3.49 12.32 -10.81
CA LEU A 247 4.24 12.56 -9.57
C LEU A 247 5.28 13.66 -9.78
N TRP A 248 5.66 14.33 -8.70
CA TRP A 248 6.77 15.29 -8.70
C TRP A 248 7.69 15.11 -7.50
N MET A 249 8.88 15.68 -7.62
CA MET A 249 9.84 15.73 -6.52
C MET A 249 9.37 16.72 -5.46
N GLU A 250 9.24 16.27 -4.22
CA GLU A 250 8.84 17.14 -3.11
C GLU A 250 9.82 18.29 -2.89
N GLY A 251 9.30 19.43 -2.42
CA GLY A 251 10.08 20.64 -2.21
C GLY A 251 10.50 21.37 -3.50
N THR A 252 10.14 20.85 -4.69
CA THR A 252 10.37 21.52 -5.97
C THR A 252 9.12 22.24 -6.47
N ASN A 253 9.27 23.10 -7.48
CA ASN A 253 8.13 23.67 -8.21
C ASN A 253 7.57 22.65 -9.21
N LYS A 254 7.12 21.49 -8.72
CA LYS A 254 6.59 20.36 -9.49
C LYS A 254 7.55 19.88 -10.60
N THR A 255 8.81 19.66 -10.26
CA THR A 255 9.71 18.89 -11.14
C THR A 255 9.13 17.49 -11.30
N GLN A 256 8.54 17.24 -12.47
CA GLN A 256 7.82 16.02 -12.80
C GLN A 256 8.78 14.83 -12.79
N ILE A 257 8.32 13.71 -12.26
CA ILE A 257 9.05 12.46 -12.29
C ILE A 257 8.67 11.70 -13.56
N PHE A 258 9.67 11.39 -14.36
CA PHE A 258 9.60 10.36 -15.39
C PHE A 258 10.20 9.08 -14.82
N GLU A 259 9.69 7.93 -15.23
CA GLU A 259 10.14 6.62 -14.77
C GLU A 259 10.53 5.73 -15.94
N ALA A 260 11.62 4.98 -15.78
CA ALA A 260 12.05 3.99 -16.75
C ALA A 260 12.47 2.69 -16.08
N ILE A 261 12.17 1.55 -16.70
CA ILE A 261 12.67 0.23 -16.33
C ILE A 261 13.80 -0.14 -17.29
N ILE A 262 15.01 -0.25 -16.75
CA ILE A 262 16.22 -0.60 -17.49
C ILE A 262 16.67 -2.00 -17.11
N VAL A 263 16.84 -2.88 -18.10
CA VAL A 263 17.24 -4.28 -17.91
C VAL A 263 18.66 -4.49 -18.44
N ASN A 264 19.52 -5.15 -17.67
CA ASN A 264 20.82 -5.58 -18.19
C ASN A 264 20.68 -6.92 -18.92
N THR A 265 20.56 -6.86 -20.25
CA THR A 265 20.46 -8.04 -21.12
C THR A 265 21.82 -8.62 -21.51
N GLY A 266 22.91 -7.95 -21.11
CA GLY A 266 24.28 -8.34 -21.39
C GLY A 266 24.80 -9.45 -20.47
N ASN A 267 26.10 -9.73 -20.59
CA ASN A 267 26.81 -10.67 -19.72
C ASN A 267 27.91 -9.99 -18.88
N GLN A 268 27.99 -8.66 -18.92
CA GLN A 268 28.87 -7.86 -18.07
C GLN A 268 28.06 -7.00 -17.10
N TRP A 269 28.68 -6.69 -15.97
CA TRP A 269 28.12 -5.84 -14.93
C TRP A 269 28.17 -4.36 -15.32
N ILE A 270 27.20 -3.59 -14.83
CA ILE A 270 27.32 -2.15 -14.68
C ILE A 270 27.88 -1.84 -13.30
N PHE A 271 28.87 -0.96 -13.24
CA PHE A 271 29.44 -0.38 -12.04
C PHE A 271 29.37 1.15 -12.09
N ALA A 272 29.59 1.80 -10.94
CA ALA A 272 29.58 3.26 -10.83
C ALA A 272 30.56 3.94 -11.80
N ASN A 273 31.70 3.31 -12.12
CA ASN A 273 32.68 3.86 -13.07
C ASN A 273 32.19 3.87 -14.52
N ASN A 274 31.16 3.07 -14.87
CA ASN A 274 30.48 3.19 -16.16
C ASN A 274 29.72 4.52 -16.27
N SER A 275 29.46 5.21 -15.16
CA SER A 275 28.82 6.53 -15.11
C SER A 275 27.49 6.56 -15.89
N VAL A 276 26.68 5.51 -15.74
CA VAL A 276 25.43 5.37 -16.49
C VAL A 276 24.41 6.39 -16.02
N LYS A 277 23.94 7.22 -16.96
CA LYS A 277 22.90 8.23 -16.77
C LYS A 277 21.70 7.95 -17.65
N VAL A 278 20.52 8.24 -17.12
CA VAL A 278 19.24 8.17 -17.83
C VAL A 278 18.64 9.57 -17.91
N THR A 279 18.38 10.03 -19.13
CA THR A 279 17.79 11.36 -19.40
C THR A 279 16.59 11.23 -20.34
N VAL A 280 15.72 12.23 -20.33
CA VAL A 280 14.60 12.38 -21.27
C VAL A 280 14.81 13.63 -22.10
N GLU A 281 14.65 13.53 -23.41
CA GLU A 281 14.78 14.64 -24.36
C GLU A 281 13.48 14.82 -25.15
N ALA A 282 12.95 16.04 -25.16
CA ALA A 282 11.97 16.53 -26.13
C ALA A 282 12.13 18.05 -26.28
N SER A 283 11.48 18.66 -27.28
CA SER A 283 11.52 20.13 -27.48
C SER A 283 10.93 20.93 -26.32
N ASP A 284 9.93 20.34 -25.65
CA ASP A 284 9.04 21.01 -24.72
C ASP A 284 9.37 20.70 -23.24
N ILE A 285 10.48 20.01 -22.98
CA ILE A 285 10.93 19.65 -21.64
C ILE A 285 12.45 19.73 -21.51
N GLU A 286 12.93 19.86 -20.28
CA GLU A 286 14.33 19.77 -19.91
C GLU A 286 14.52 18.74 -18.78
N THR A 287 15.48 17.82 -18.95
CA THR A 287 15.93 16.98 -17.83
C THR A 287 16.78 17.81 -16.88
N VAL A 288 16.28 18.06 -15.67
CA VAL A 288 17.01 18.78 -14.61
C VAL A 288 17.68 17.85 -13.61
N GLN A 289 17.18 16.61 -13.48
CA GLN A 289 17.77 15.58 -12.62
C GLN A 289 17.85 14.25 -13.36
N PRO A 290 19.01 13.92 -13.95
CA PRO A 290 19.22 12.62 -14.58
C PRO A 290 19.10 11.47 -13.58
N GLY A 291 18.52 10.36 -14.03
CA GLY A 291 18.60 9.10 -13.30
C GLY A 291 20.01 8.48 -13.38
N VAL A 292 20.38 7.66 -12.41
CA VAL A 292 21.72 7.05 -12.32
C VAL A 292 21.59 5.55 -12.01
N ILE A 293 22.46 4.74 -12.61
CA ILE A 293 22.61 3.32 -12.31
C ILE A 293 24.05 3.05 -11.86
N ASN A 294 24.25 2.81 -10.56
CA ASN A 294 25.58 2.57 -9.98
C ASN A 294 25.98 1.09 -9.93
N ARG A 295 25.00 0.18 -9.93
CA ARG A 295 25.24 -1.26 -9.96
C ARG A 295 24.07 -1.93 -10.66
N LEU A 296 24.36 -2.78 -11.64
CA LEU A 296 23.33 -3.64 -12.25
C LEU A 296 23.99 -4.90 -12.81
N ARG A 297 23.62 -6.06 -12.27
CA ARG A 297 24.14 -7.35 -12.71
C ARG A 297 23.44 -7.85 -13.97
N PRO A 298 24.05 -8.76 -14.74
CA PRO A 298 23.37 -9.46 -15.83
C PRO A 298 22.03 -10.09 -15.38
N GLY A 299 20.96 -9.80 -16.13
CA GLY A 299 19.61 -10.31 -15.88
C GLY A 299 18.83 -9.62 -14.77
N ASP A 300 19.37 -8.57 -14.16
CA ASP A 300 18.66 -7.74 -13.19
C ASP A 300 18.08 -6.48 -13.87
N ARG A 301 17.19 -5.79 -13.17
CA ARG A 301 16.54 -4.56 -13.65
C ARG A 301 16.61 -3.44 -12.61
N ALA A 302 16.60 -2.21 -13.09
CA ALA A 302 16.50 -1.01 -12.26
C ALA A 302 15.30 -0.16 -12.69
N THR A 303 14.47 0.25 -11.74
CA THR A 303 13.50 1.33 -11.91
C THR A 303 14.20 2.65 -11.63
N VAL A 304 14.24 3.53 -12.61
CA VAL A 304 15.00 4.79 -12.59
C VAL A 304 14.04 5.95 -12.67
N ARG A 305 14.16 6.90 -11.73
CA ARG A 305 13.39 8.15 -11.71
C ARG A 305 14.24 9.29 -12.30
N ILE A 306 13.65 10.07 -13.19
CA ILE A 306 14.26 11.21 -13.88
C ILE A 306 13.42 12.46 -13.57
N GLY A 307 14.06 13.53 -13.10
CA GLY A 307 13.39 14.81 -12.86
C GLY A 307 13.39 15.69 -14.11
N VAL A 308 12.20 16.10 -14.52
CA VAL A 308 11.95 16.84 -15.76
C VAL A 308 11.13 18.08 -15.45
N VAL A 309 11.43 19.19 -16.11
CA VAL A 309 10.63 20.42 -16.08
C VAL A 309 10.14 20.74 -17.49
N ASN A 310 8.98 21.39 -17.58
CA ASN A 310 8.47 21.91 -18.83
C ASN A 310 9.35 23.09 -19.31
N SER A 311 9.56 23.16 -20.62
CA SER A 311 10.14 24.34 -21.27
C SER A 311 9.19 25.54 -21.16
N ASP A 312 9.74 26.75 -21.29
CA ASP A 312 8.94 27.99 -21.26
C ASP A 312 7.84 27.97 -22.33
N GLY A 313 6.58 28.11 -21.90
CA GLY A 313 5.40 28.12 -22.76
C GLY A 313 4.73 26.75 -22.97
N THR A 314 5.28 25.67 -22.40
CA THR A 314 4.65 24.34 -22.44
C THR A 314 3.64 24.20 -21.29
N GLU A 315 2.35 24.20 -21.63
CA GLU A 315 1.27 24.02 -20.66
C GLU A 315 1.29 22.62 -20.02
N PRO A 316 1.00 22.49 -18.70
CA PRO A 316 0.86 21.18 -18.07
C PRO A 316 -0.22 20.32 -18.73
N GLY A 317 0.08 19.05 -18.97
CA GLY A 317 -0.78 18.13 -19.72
C GLY A 317 -0.54 18.11 -21.22
N THR A 318 0.42 18.87 -21.74
CA THR A 318 0.82 18.81 -23.15
C THR A 318 1.27 17.39 -23.50
N LYS A 319 0.66 16.80 -24.53
CA LYS A 319 1.05 15.47 -25.03
C LYS A 319 2.09 15.63 -26.13
N GLY A 320 3.17 14.86 -26.06
CA GLY A 320 4.24 14.90 -27.04
C GLY A 320 5.09 13.64 -27.04
N GLU A 321 5.88 13.48 -28.09
CA GLU A 321 6.85 12.41 -28.20
C GLU A 321 8.13 12.81 -27.44
N ALA A 322 8.67 11.90 -26.62
CA ALA A 322 9.91 12.08 -25.89
C ALA A 322 10.88 10.92 -26.14
N THR A 323 12.19 11.20 -26.07
CA THR A 323 13.24 10.18 -26.23
C THR A 323 13.93 9.95 -24.90
N LEU A 324 13.85 8.73 -24.36
CA LEU A 324 14.69 8.30 -23.25
C LEU A 324 16.08 7.96 -23.79
N ARG A 325 17.13 8.45 -23.13
CA ARG A 325 18.53 8.07 -23.42
C ARG A 325 19.19 7.46 -22.20
N VAL A 326 19.85 6.34 -22.41
CA VAL A 326 20.75 5.71 -21.44
C VAL A 326 22.18 5.82 -21.99
N THR A 327 23.04 6.53 -21.27
CA THR A 327 24.40 6.84 -21.72
C THR A 327 25.42 6.54 -20.63
N GLY A 328 26.60 6.06 -21.01
CA GLY A 328 27.70 5.77 -20.10
C GLY A 328 28.90 5.17 -20.83
N ALA A 329 29.97 4.86 -20.11
CA ALA A 329 31.14 4.20 -20.69
C ALA A 329 30.78 2.78 -21.16
N GLY A 330 30.74 2.57 -22.48
CA GLY A 330 30.33 1.32 -23.11
C GLY A 330 28.80 1.08 -23.13
N VAL A 331 28.01 2.10 -22.78
CA VAL A 331 26.54 2.03 -22.71
C VAL A 331 25.93 3.07 -23.63
N GLN A 332 25.07 2.63 -24.55
CA GLN A 332 24.23 3.50 -25.35
C GLN A 332 22.93 2.79 -25.70
N ALA A 333 21.81 3.30 -25.19
CA ALA A 333 20.48 2.85 -25.57
C ALA A 333 19.54 4.07 -25.66
N SER A 334 18.52 3.98 -26.51
CA SER A 334 17.50 5.00 -26.61
C SER A 334 16.17 4.42 -27.07
N SER A 335 15.07 4.94 -26.54
CA SER A 335 13.72 4.57 -26.96
C SER A 335 12.85 5.81 -26.98
N THR A 336 12.00 5.91 -27.98
CA THR A 336 11.04 6.99 -28.11
C THR A 336 9.68 6.54 -27.59
N PHE A 337 8.99 7.41 -26.86
CA PHE A 337 7.72 7.12 -26.23
C PHE A 337 6.85 8.37 -26.19
N ASP A 338 5.55 8.17 -26.30
CA ASP A 338 4.56 9.21 -26.03
C ASP A 338 4.53 9.55 -24.53
N ALA A 339 4.49 10.84 -24.22
CA ALA A 339 4.55 11.37 -22.87
C ALA A 339 3.56 12.53 -22.65
N VAL A 340 3.27 12.80 -21.38
CA VAL A 340 2.49 13.95 -20.92
C VAL A 340 3.42 14.85 -20.11
N PHE A 341 3.59 16.10 -20.55
CA PHE A 341 4.52 17.07 -19.97
C PHE A 341 3.84 17.92 -18.90
N GLY A 342 4.38 17.91 -17.69
CA GLY A 342 3.84 18.60 -16.52
C GLY A 342 2.70 17.83 -15.83
N ILE A 343 2.26 18.34 -14.68
CA ILE A 343 1.20 17.73 -13.87
C ILE A 343 -0.16 18.23 -14.35
N ALA A 344 -0.92 17.36 -15.01
CA ALA A 344 -2.24 17.67 -15.53
C ALA A 344 -3.31 17.55 -14.44
N PRO A 345 -4.37 18.37 -14.47
CA PRO A 345 -5.46 18.24 -13.52
C PRO A 345 -6.20 16.91 -13.67
N TYR A 346 -6.71 16.39 -12.56
CA TYR A 346 -7.56 15.20 -12.51
C TYR A 346 -9.02 15.57 -12.80
N GLU A 347 -9.71 14.69 -13.52
CA GLU A 347 -11.14 14.76 -13.80
C GLU A 347 -11.89 13.76 -12.92
N ALA A 348 -13.19 14.03 -12.66
CA ALA A 348 -14.06 13.13 -11.89
C ALA A 348 -14.51 11.92 -12.74
N THR A 349 -13.55 11.16 -13.25
CA THR A 349 -13.77 9.94 -14.03
C THR A 349 -12.93 8.81 -13.47
N TYR A 350 -13.37 7.56 -13.68
CA TYR A 350 -12.65 6.39 -13.20
C TYR A 350 -11.22 6.35 -13.74
N GLU A 351 -11.04 6.58 -15.04
CA GLU A 351 -9.76 6.50 -15.73
C GLU A 351 -8.78 7.58 -15.26
N SER A 352 -9.28 8.81 -15.04
CA SER A 352 -8.45 9.91 -14.54
C SER A 352 -8.01 9.65 -13.11
N ILE A 353 -8.92 9.27 -12.21
CA ILE A 353 -8.57 8.99 -10.81
C ILE A 353 -7.71 7.73 -10.68
N TYR A 354 -7.99 6.69 -11.47
CA TYR A 354 -7.17 5.47 -11.46
C TYR A 354 -5.74 5.71 -11.97
N SER A 355 -5.49 6.79 -12.71
CA SER A 355 -4.13 7.20 -13.10
C SER A 355 -3.30 7.83 -11.97
N HIS A 356 -3.94 8.25 -10.86
CA HIS A 356 -3.24 8.79 -9.70
C HIS A 356 -2.37 7.71 -9.03
N GLU A 357 -1.23 8.11 -8.46
CA GLU A 357 -0.20 7.18 -7.95
C GLU A 357 0.25 7.53 -6.53
N SER A 358 0.72 6.51 -5.80
CA SER A 358 1.37 6.67 -4.49
C SER A 358 2.64 7.53 -4.60
N PRO A 359 2.76 8.66 -3.86
CA PRO A 359 3.88 9.59 -4.02
C PRO A 359 5.20 9.09 -3.39
N PRO A 360 6.34 9.70 -3.76
CA PRO A 360 7.65 9.33 -3.23
C PRO A 360 7.76 9.33 -1.70
N TRP A 361 7.17 10.31 -1.01
CA TRP A 361 7.20 10.39 0.45
C TRP A 361 6.53 9.18 1.11
N TYR A 362 5.40 8.73 0.55
CA TYR A 362 4.66 7.57 1.05
C TYR A 362 5.38 6.27 0.70
N THR A 363 5.80 6.13 -0.56
CA THR A 363 6.52 4.93 -1.01
C THR A 363 7.87 4.74 -0.32
N GLY A 364 8.55 5.83 0.05
CA GLY A 364 9.78 5.85 0.82
C GLY A 364 9.58 5.82 2.34
N GLY A 365 8.39 6.20 2.83
CA GLY A 365 8.08 6.34 4.25
C GLY A 365 7.93 5.02 5.02
N LYS A 366 7.47 3.94 4.38
CA LYS A 366 7.42 2.54 4.89
C LYS A 366 6.65 2.24 6.19
N TYR A 367 6.63 3.13 7.17
CA TYR A 367 6.13 2.86 8.52
C TYR A 367 5.26 4.02 9.03
N GLY A 368 4.05 3.69 9.45
CA GLY A 368 3.09 4.62 10.04
C GLY A 368 2.44 4.10 11.31
N ILE A 369 1.81 5.00 12.07
CA ILE A 369 0.98 4.66 13.24
C ILE A 369 -0.49 4.85 12.91
N PHE A 370 -1.30 3.82 13.15
CA PHE A 370 -2.76 3.89 13.08
C PHE A 370 -3.32 4.12 14.48
N ILE A 371 -4.46 4.79 14.61
CA ILE A 371 -5.04 5.15 15.90
C ILE A 371 -6.55 4.92 15.89
N HIS A 372 -7.00 3.79 16.44
CA HIS A 372 -8.41 3.53 16.71
C HIS A 372 -8.80 4.07 18.10
N TRP A 373 -9.24 5.32 18.10
CA TRP A 373 -9.73 6.00 19.28
C TRP A 373 -11.10 6.63 19.00
N GLY A 374 -12.06 6.40 19.88
CA GLY A 374 -13.44 6.84 19.71
C GLY A 374 -14.28 6.49 20.95
N VAL A 375 -15.61 6.62 20.85
CA VAL A 375 -16.51 6.38 21.99
C VAL A 375 -16.46 4.91 22.42
N TYR A 376 -16.20 3.99 21.48
CA TYR A 376 -16.00 2.56 21.76
C TYR A 376 -14.84 2.26 22.73
N ALA A 377 -13.89 3.19 22.93
CA ALA A 377 -12.83 3.03 23.93
C ALA A 377 -13.36 3.11 25.38
N VAL A 378 -14.57 3.64 25.59
CA VAL A 378 -15.22 3.71 26.91
C VAL A 378 -15.62 2.34 27.42
N PRO A 379 -16.43 1.53 26.70
CA PRO A 379 -16.64 0.13 27.08
C PRO A 379 -15.38 -0.70 26.88
N GLY A 380 -14.59 -0.41 25.84
CA GLY A 380 -13.28 -0.99 25.56
C GLY A 380 -13.22 -2.50 25.79
N TRP A 381 -14.10 -3.24 25.13
CA TRP A 381 -14.29 -4.67 25.33
C TRP A 381 -14.44 -5.37 23.99
N GLY A 382 -13.59 -6.35 23.74
CA GLY A 382 -13.66 -7.27 22.60
C GLY A 382 -13.40 -8.73 22.99
N ASN A 383 -13.36 -9.02 24.30
CA ASN A 383 -12.86 -10.30 24.84
C ASN A 383 -11.42 -10.62 24.35
N SER A 384 -10.91 -11.83 24.52
CA SER A 384 -9.58 -12.21 24.04
C SER A 384 -9.45 -13.72 23.81
N GLY A 385 -8.38 -14.15 23.14
CA GLY A 385 -7.99 -15.56 23.09
C GLY A 385 -8.63 -16.36 21.95
N GLU A 386 -9.69 -17.11 22.24
CA GLU A 386 -10.52 -17.82 21.24
C GLU A 386 -11.94 -17.22 21.10
N LYS A 387 -12.22 -16.21 21.94
CA LYS A 387 -13.48 -15.48 22.00
C LYS A 387 -13.32 -14.04 21.50
N GLU A 388 -12.15 -13.69 21.01
CA GLU A 388 -11.79 -12.35 20.56
C GLU A 388 -12.67 -11.84 19.44
N GLN A 389 -12.96 -10.55 19.51
CA GLN A 389 -13.54 -9.72 18.48
C GLN A 389 -13.01 -8.30 18.64
N TYR A 390 -13.14 -7.51 17.59
CA TYR A 390 -12.71 -6.12 17.58
C TYR A 390 -13.51 -5.27 18.59
N ALA A 391 -12.82 -4.58 19.50
CA ALA A 391 -13.46 -3.81 20.56
C ALA A 391 -14.15 -2.54 20.01
N GLU A 392 -13.65 -2.00 18.90
CA GLU A 392 -14.29 -0.89 18.19
C GLU A 392 -15.62 -1.27 17.51
N TRP A 393 -15.93 -2.58 17.44
CA TRP A 393 -17.22 -3.12 16.97
C TRP A 393 -18.28 -3.26 18.08
N TYR A 394 -18.02 -2.71 19.27
CA TYR A 394 -18.90 -2.87 20.43
C TYR A 394 -20.37 -2.54 20.16
N TRP A 395 -20.66 -1.41 19.48
CA TRP A 395 -22.05 -1.00 19.23
C TRP A 395 -22.82 -2.00 18.35
N TRP A 396 -22.14 -2.57 17.35
CA TRP A 396 -22.73 -3.57 16.47
C TRP A 396 -23.10 -4.83 17.27
N TYR A 397 -22.11 -5.42 17.95
CA TYR A 397 -22.29 -6.71 18.59
C TYR A 397 -23.11 -6.67 19.88
N MET A 398 -23.08 -5.57 20.64
CA MET A 398 -23.96 -5.44 21.81
C MET A 398 -25.44 -5.51 21.43
N ASN A 399 -25.80 -5.08 20.21
CA ASN A 399 -27.19 -5.03 19.71
C ASN A 399 -27.66 -6.32 19.00
N GLN A 400 -26.83 -7.36 18.89
CA GLN A 400 -27.23 -8.61 18.24
C GLN A 400 -28.06 -9.55 19.13
N GLY A 401 -28.20 -9.24 20.43
CA GLY A 401 -29.00 -10.01 21.37
C GLY A 401 -28.36 -11.33 21.84
N SER A 402 -29.03 -12.03 22.75
CA SER A 402 -28.50 -13.23 23.42
C SER A 402 -28.30 -14.46 22.52
N ASN A 403 -28.82 -14.41 21.28
CA ASN A 403 -28.69 -15.49 20.31
C ASN A 403 -27.61 -15.17 19.26
N SER A 404 -26.81 -14.13 19.46
CA SER A 404 -25.71 -13.80 18.56
C SER A 404 -24.77 -14.99 18.39
N SER A 405 -24.30 -15.19 17.16
CA SER A 405 -23.26 -16.17 16.83
C SER A 405 -21.86 -15.70 17.27
N ASN A 406 -21.73 -14.46 17.72
CA ASN A 406 -20.51 -13.86 18.22
C ASN A 406 -20.12 -14.42 19.60
N SER A 407 -18.89 -14.89 19.75
CA SER A 407 -18.39 -15.55 20.96
C SER A 407 -17.81 -14.60 22.03
N ALA A 408 -17.70 -13.30 21.75
CA ALA A 408 -17.04 -12.31 22.61
C ALA A 408 -17.91 -11.79 23.77
N ASP A 409 -19.11 -12.33 23.96
CA ASP A 409 -20.00 -12.06 25.09
C ASP A 409 -20.38 -10.55 25.24
N PHE A 410 -20.46 -9.78 24.14
CA PHE A 410 -20.77 -8.33 24.18
C PHE A 410 -22.12 -8.02 24.85
N TYR A 411 -23.17 -8.77 24.50
CA TYR A 411 -24.52 -8.61 25.03
C TYR A 411 -24.56 -8.87 26.55
N GLU A 412 -23.94 -9.95 26.99
CA GLU A 412 -23.82 -10.36 28.40
C GLU A 412 -22.97 -9.36 29.18
N TYR A 413 -21.84 -8.93 28.62
CA TYR A 413 -20.95 -7.96 29.24
C TYR A 413 -21.66 -6.62 29.45
N ASN A 414 -22.38 -6.12 28.43
CA ASN A 414 -23.14 -4.88 28.55
C ASN A 414 -24.23 -5.00 29.64
N LEU A 415 -25.00 -6.09 29.61
CA LEU A 415 -26.06 -6.34 30.60
C LEU A 415 -25.51 -6.43 32.03
N ALA A 416 -24.38 -7.12 32.22
CA ALA A 416 -23.79 -7.32 33.54
C ALA A 416 -23.10 -6.06 34.08
N THR A 417 -22.52 -5.24 33.20
CA THR A 417 -21.71 -4.07 33.59
C THR A 417 -22.54 -2.80 33.70
N TYR A 418 -23.42 -2.55 32.74
CA TYR A 418 -24.16 -1.28 32.61
C TYR A 418 -25.68 -1.44 32.78
N GLY A 419 -26.22 -2.63 32.56
CA GLY A 419 -27.64 -2.92 32.69
C GLY A 419 -28.43 -2.77 31.37
N PRO A 420 -29.71 -3.19 31.35
CA PRO A 420 -30.50 -3.30 30.12
C PRO A 420 -30.97 -1.95 29.56
N ASP A 421 -30.97 -0.90 30.39
CA ASP A 421 -31.40 0.45 30.01
C ASP A 421 -30.24 1.29 29.46
N HIS A 422 -29.00 0.82 29.59
CA HIS A 422 -27.83 1.53 29.08
C HIS A 422 -27.64 1.23 27.60
N VAL A 423 -27.70 2.28 26.79
CA VAL A 423 -27.54 2.20 25.33
C VAL A 423 -26.18 2.77 24.94
N TYR A 424 -25.70 2.41 23.74
CA TYR A 424 -24.37 2.79 23.30
C TYR A 424 -24.08 4.30 23.38
N ASP A 425 -25.04 5.13 22.98
CA ASP A 425 -24.87 6.58 22.98
C ASP A 425 -24.71 7.19 24.38
N ASP A 426 -25.07 6.47 25.45
CA ASP A 426 -24.79 6.92 26.82
C ASP A 426 -23.29 7.01 27.09
N PHE A 427 -22.46 6.20 26.41
CA PHE A 427 -21.00 6.23 26.54
C PHE A 427 -20.37 7.54 26.07
N ILE A 428 -21.06 8.34 25.24
CA ILE A 428 -20.55 9.63 24.75
C ILE A 428 -20.19 10.55 25.93
N GLN A 429 -20.98 10.52 27.00
CA GLN A 429 -20.73 11.33 28.21
C GLN A 429 -19.47 10.89 28.98
N ASN A 430 -18.99 9.67 28.75
CA ASN A 430 -17.83 9.09 29.40
C ASN A 430 -16.55 9.15 28.55
N PHE A 431 -16.61 9.69 27.32
CA PHE A 431 -15.46 9.93 26.47
C PHE A 431 -14.71 11.21 26.92
N THR A 432 -14.05 11.15 28.08
CA THR A 432 -13.60 12.33 28.83
C THR A 432 -12.41 13.06 28.21
N THR A 433 -11.49 12.35 27.54
CA THR A 433 -10.26 12.93 26.95
C THR A 433 -9.38 13.71 27.95
N GLU A 434 -9.48 13.43 29.26
CA GLU A 434 -8.83 14.21 30.34
C GLU A 434 -7.30 14.12 30.36
N HIS A 435 -6.74 13.07 29.75
CA HIS A 435 -5.31 12.80 29.63
C HIS A 435 -4.86 12.78 28.16
N TYR A 436 -5.69 13.28 27.24
CA TYR A 436 -5.30 13.44 25.86
C TYR A 436 -4.29 14.59 25.72
N ASP A 437 -3.04 14.22 25.46
CA ASP A 437 -1.96 15.14 25.12
C ASP A 437 -1.46 14.84 23.69
N PRO A 438 -1.87 15.65 22.68
CA PRO A 438 -1.47 15.44 21.30
C PRO A 438 0.05 15.56 21.10
N LYS A 439 0.76 16.31 21.97
CA LYS A 439 2.22 16.39 21.93
C LYS A 439 2.85 15.07 22.36
N GLU A 440 2.39 14.45 23.44
CA GLU A 440 2.88 13.13 23.88
C GLU A 440 2.70 12.09 22.78
N TRP A 441 1.57 12.14 22.07
CA TRP A 441 1.26 11.23 20.97
C TRP A 441 2.22 11.41 19.79
N VAL A 442 2.38 12.61 19.24
CA VAL A 442 3.29 12.82 18.09
C VAL A 442 4.75 12.57 18.47
N ASP A 443 5.16 12.88 19.71
CA ASP A 443 6.50 12.53 20.21
C ASP A 443 6.70 11.01 20.25
N LEU A 444 5.68 10.24 20.68
CA LEU A 444 5.72 8.78 20.65
C LEU A 444 5.82 8.24 19.22
N PHE A 445 5.05 8.79 18.28
CA PHE A 445 5.07 8.34 16.88
C PHE A 445 6.44 8.61 16.24
N SER A 446 7.00 9.80 16.50
CA SER A 446 8.36 10.10 16.09
C SER A 446 9.36 9.19 16.78
N ASP A 447 9.24 8.92 18.09
CA ASP A 447 10.09 8.00 18.84
C ASP A 447 10.08 6.59 18.24
N ALA A 448 8.93 6.11 17.79
CA ALA A 448 8.76 4.83 17.10
C ALA A 448 9.45 4.79 15.72
N GLY A 449 9.81 5.95 15.16
CA GLY A 449 10.38 6.06 13.82
C GLY A 449 9.34 6.07 12.70
N ALA A 450 8.07 6.33 13.03
CA ALA A 450 7.02 6.48 12.02
C ALA A 450 7.24 7.72 11.16
N GLN A 451 6.72 7.69 9.94
CA GLN A 451 6.84 8.76 8.95
C GLN A 451 5.48 9.44 8.70
N TYR A 452 4.41 8.81 9.15
CA TYR A 452 3.05 9.31 9.07
C TYR A 452 2.19 8.68 10.16
N PHE A 453 1.03 9.26 10.43
CA PHE A 453 0.02 8.66 11.29
C PHE A 453 -1.36 8.79 10.66
N VAL A 454 -2.21 7.78 10.87
CA VAL A 454 -3.59 7.73 10.41
C VAL A 454 -4.49 7.76 11.65
N GLN A 455 -5.18 8.89 11.89
CA GLN A 455 -6.15 8.99 12.97
C GLN A 455 -7.53 8.55 12.47
N VAL A 456 -8.20 7.62 13.15
CA VAL A 456 -9.64 7.39 12.93
C VAL A 456 -10.39 8.67 13.22
N SER A 457 -10.83 9.34 12.16
CA SER A 457 -11.55 10.62 12.23
C SER A 457 -13.04 10.39 12.48
N LYS A 458 -13.60 9.33 11.90
CA LYS A 458 -14.94 8.81 12.12
C LYS A 458 -14.93 7.31 11.85
N HIS A 459 -15.32 6.52 12.85
CA HIS A 459 -15.49 5.08 12.71
C HIS A 459 -16.95 4.73 12.32
N HIS A 460 -17.27 3.44 12.22
CA HIS A 460 -18.59 2.92 11.86
C HIS A 460 -19.75 3.39 12.75
N GLU A 461 -19.43 3.86 13.96
CA GLU A 461 -20.37 4.45 14.92
C GLU A 461 -20.82 5.88 14.57
N GLY A 462 -20.23 6.47 13.53
CA GLY A 462 -20.57 7.81 13.02
C GLY A 462 -20.21 8.97 13.95
N TYR A 463 -19.44 8.75 15.01
CA TYR A 463 -18.96 9.81 15.89
C TYR A 463 -17.68 10.45 15.35
N ALA A 464 -17.77 11.71 14.91
CA ALA A 464 -16.64 12.41 14.28
C ALA A 464 -15.74 13.12 15.31
N LEU A 465 -14.43 12.95 15.21
CA LEU A 465 -13.42 13.57 16.08
C LEU A 465 -12.98 14.97 15.63
N PHE A 466 -13.71 15.56 14.69
CA PHE A 466 -13.42 16.86 14.08
C PHE A 466 -14.68 17.74 13.98
N ASP A 467 -14.49 19.02 13.68
CA ASP A 467 -15.59 19.97 13.55
C ASP A 467 -16.33 19.80 12.23
N ILE A 468 -17.66 19.69 12.30
CA ILE A 468 -18.54 19.58 11.15
C ILE A 468 -19.70 20.55 11.37
N PRO A 469 -20.11 21.34 10.36
CA PRO A 469 -21.26 22.22 10.48
C PRO A 469 -22.52 21.51 11.00
N ALA A 470 -23.21 22.14 11.96
CA ALA A 470 -24.36 21.57 12.65
C ALA A 470 -25.59 21.28 11.76
N ASN A 471 -25.59 21.76 10.51
CA ASN A 471 -26.60 21.44 9.50
C ASN A 471 -26.30 20.15 8.72
N ILE A 472 -25.11 19.55 8.92
CA ILE A 472 -24.69 18.27 8.34
C ILE A 472 -24.84 17.18 9.41
N THR A 473 -24.21 17.35 10.57
CA THR A 473 -24.35 16.45 11.72
C THR A 473 -24.03 17.19 13.03
N GLN A 474 -24.62 16.74 14.13
CA GLN A 474 -24.24 17.17 15.49
C GLN A 474 -23.58 16.02 16.28
N ARG A 475 -23.28 14.88 15.64
CA ARG A 475 -22.61 13.73 16.25
C ARG A 475 -21.10 13.87 16.15
N THR A 476 -20.57 14.90 16.80
CA THR A 476 -19.13 15.22 16.76
C THR A 476 -18.59 15.51 18.15
N SER A 477 -17.30 15.28 18.33
CA SER A 477 -16.51 15.66 19.52
C SER A 477 -16.52 17.16 19.83
N VAL A 478 -16.93 18.01 18.88
CA VAL A 478 -17.07 19.46 19.05
C VAL A 478 -18.47 19.81 19.55
N ALA A 479 -19.51 19.27 18.90
CA ALA A 479 -20.90 19.52 19.26
C ALA A 479 -21.32 18.81 20.55
N GLN A 480 -20.69 17.67 20.87
CA GLN A 480 -20.94 16.83 22.03
C GLN A 480 -19.68 16.69 22.88
N VAL A 481 -19.77 15.95 24.00
CA VAL A 481 -18.61 15.69 24.89
C VAL A 481 -17.48 15.05 24.07
N PRO A 482 -16.25 15.61 24.07
CA PRO A 482 -15.69 16.52 25.07
C PRO A 482 -15.73 18.02 24.72
N HIS A 483 -16.41 18.45 23.65
CA HIS A 483 -16.42 19.81 23.11
C HIS A 483 -15.04 20.31 22.64
N LYS A 484 -14.30 19.44 21.94
CA LYS A 484 -12.97 19.70 21.40
C LYS A 484 -12.85 19.15 19.99
N ASN A 485 -12.15 19.87 19.10
CA ASN A 485 -11.74 19.32 17.82
C ASN A 485 -10.45 18.51 18.02
N LEU A 486 -10.60 17.23 18.36
CA LEU A 486 -9.49 16.36 18.75
C LEU A 486 -8.53 16.11 17.58
N LEU A 487 -9.05 15.97 16.36
CA LEU A 487 -8.22 15.79 15.17
C LEU A 487 -7.34 17.02 14.88
N GLN A 488 -7.93 18.23 14.92
CA GLN A 488 -7.15 19.45 14.69
C GLN A 488 -6.05 19.63 15.75
N MET A 489 -6.34 19.31 17.02
CA MET A 489 -5.34 19.34 18.08
C MET A 489 -4.14 18.42 17.79
N LEU A 490 -4.38 17.23 17.22
CA LEU A 490 -3.31 16.31 16.81
C LEU A 490 -2.50 16.87 15.63
N PHE A 491 -3.19 17.40 14.62
CA PHE A 491 -2.57 17.97 13.43
C PHE A 491 -1.71 19.20 13.78
N ASP A 492 -2.20 20.09 14.63
CA ASP A 492 -1.48 21.25 15.13
C ASP A 492 -0.22 20.83 15.91
N ALA A 493 -0.32 19.78 16.72
CA ALA A 493 0.83 19.24 17.45
C ALA A 493 1.87 18.61 16.51
N ALA A 494 1.44 17.90 15.47
CA ALA A 494 2.34 17.36 14.45
C ALA A 494 3.09 18.51 13.74
N ASP A 495 2.37 19.53 13.27
CA ASP A 495 2.97 20.70 12.62
C ASP A 495 3.95 21.45 13.54
N GLN A 496 3.62 21.56 14.83
CA GLN A 496 4.42 22.31 15.79
C GLN A 496 5.66 21.54 16.28
N TYR A 497 5.53 20.25 16.59
CA TYR A 497 6.56 19.49 17.31
C TYR A 497 7.25 18.45 16.44
N GLN A 498 6.57 17.89 15.44
CA GLN A 498 7.07 16.79 14.62
C GLN A 498 6.69 16.96 13.13
N PRO A 499 7.10 18.07 12.46
CA PRO A 499 6.64 18.42 11.10
C PRO A 499 7.12 17.48 9.99
N HIS A 500 7.87 16.44 10.33
CA HIS A 500 8.23 15.36 9.40
C HIS A 500 7.16 14.26 9.31
N LEU A 501 6.22 14.22 10.27
CA LEU A 501 5.12 13.27 10.23
C LEU A 501 4.05 13.76 9.26
N HIS A 502 3.78 12.98 8.21
CA HIS A 502 2.63 13.24 7.37
C HIS A 502 1.33 12.92 8.12
N LYS A 503 0.31 13.74 7.88
CA LYS A 503 -0.94 13.75 8.65
C LYS A 503 -2.03 13.05 7.83
N ALA A 504 -2.59 11.96 8.34
CA ALA A 504 -3.60 11.19 7.64
C ALA A 504 -4.82 10.90 8.50
N THR A 505 -5.92 10.57 7.82
CA THR A 505 -7.20 10.27 8.47
C THR A 505 -7.79 8.98 7.93
N TYR A 506 -8.27 8.16 8.85
CA TYR A 506 -9.20 7.10 8.53
C TYR A 506 -10.63 7.63 8.51
N PHE A 507 -11.44 7.16 7.56
CA PHE A 507 -12.84 7.53 7.42
C PHE A 507 -13.73 6.34 7.04
N SER A 508 -14.67 5.98 7.92
CA SER A 508 -15.69 4.99 7.60
C SER A 508 -16.73 5.59 6.65
N LEU A 509 -16.88 4.99 5.46
CA LEU A 509 -17.93 5.37 4.51
C LEU A 509 -19.34 5.00 5.04
N PRO A 510 -19.61 3.76 5.46
CA PRO A 510 -20.89 3.40 6.04
C PRO A 510 -20.98 3.77 7.54
N GLU A 511 -22.21 3.89 8.03
CA GLU A 511 -22.53 3.99 9.46
C GLU A 511 -23.56 2.92 9.81
N TRP A 512 -23.31 2.12 10.86
CA TRP A 512 -24.16 0.97 11.18
C TRP A 512 -25.63 1.35 11.35
N PHE A 513 -25.88 2.45 12.08
CA PHE A 513 -27.21 2.79 12.55
C PHE A 513 -27.67 4.22 12.22
N HIS A 514 -27.05 4.85 11.22
CA HIS A 514 -27.51 6.17 10.78
C HIS A 514 -28.89 6.05 10.09
N PRO A 515 -29.93 6.81 10.50
CA PRO A 515 -31.28 6.68 9.96
C PRO A 515 -31.35 6.74 8.43
N ASP A 516 -30.67 7.71 7.83
CA ASP A 516 -30.71 7.95 6.37
C ASP A 516 -29.80 7.00 5.55
N TYR A 517 -28.92 6.23 6.21
CA TYR A 517 -28.09 5.24 5.50
C TYR A 517 -28.89 3.99 5.09
N LYS A 518 -30.08 3.76 5.67
CA LYS A 518 -30.90 2.57 5.42
C LYS A 518 -31.19 2.29 3.94
N LYS A 519 -31.27 3.32 3.11
CA LYS A 519 -31.45 3.21 1.65
C LYS A 519 -30.26 2.54 0.96
N TYR A 520 -29.07 2.73 1.51
CA TYR A 520 -27.78 2.27 1.00
C TYR A 520 -27.30 0.98 1.65
N GLY A 521 -27.94 0.57 2.75
CA GLY A 521 -27.48 -0.53 3.58
C GLY A 521 -27.32 -1.85 2.82
N PHE A 522 -26.31 -2.62 3.22
CA PHE A 522 -25.89 -3.83 2.53
C PHE A 522 -25.28 -4.87 3.48
N GLY A 523 -25.06 -6.09 2.99
CA GLY A 523 -24.57 -7.21 3.79
C GLY A 523 -25.66 -7.91 4.61
N GLU A 524 -25.32 -9.08 5.15
CA GLU A 524 -26.26 -9.92 5.90
C GLU A 524 -26.37 -9.48 7.37
N ALA A 525 -27.58 -9.57 7.94
CA ALA A 525 -27.88 -9.09 9.29
C ALA A 525 -27.32 -9.98 10.42
N ASP A 526 -27.00 -11.24 10.11
CA ASP A 526 -26.43 -12.23 11.05
C ASP A 526 -24.89 -12.31 11.00
N GLY A 527 -24.25 -11.41 10.23
CA GLY A 527 -22.80 -11.27 10.08
C GLY A 527 -22.31 -9.82 10.23
N ALA A 528 -21.28 -9.45 9.47
CA ALA A 528 -20.80 -8.07 9.34
C ALA A 528 -21.67 -7.30 8.33
N GLY A 529 -22.86 -6.88 8.78
CA GLY A 529 -23.80 -6.12 7.98
C GLY A 529 -23.68 -4.60 8.18
N TRP A 530 -24.18 -3.86 7.20
CA TRP A 530 -24.24 -2.39 7.19
C TRP A 530 -25.69 -1.95 6.97
N PRO A 531 -26.60 -2.25 7.92
CA PRO A 531 -28.04 -2.09 7.66
C PRO A 531 -28.48 -0.63 7.55
N GLY A 532 -27.75 0.30 8.16
CA GLY A 532 -28.26 1.65 8.44
C GLY A 532 -29.55 1.59 9.27
N GLY A 533 -30.23 2.72 9.38
CA GLY A 533 -31.45 2.82 10.17
C GLY A 533 -31.18 2.73 11.68
N ASN A 534 -32.16 3.10 12.49
CA ASN A 534 -31.98 3.11 13.94
C ASN A 534 -31.65 1.72 14.52
N ALA A 535 -30.73 1.69 15.48
CA ALA A 535 -30.48 0.52 16.31
C ALA A 535 -31.74 0.13 17.11
N THR A 536 -31.80 -1.13 17.54
CA THR A 536 -32.86 -1.64 18.41
C THR A 536 -32.23 -2.13 19.71
N ASN A 537 -32.81 -1.74 20.85
CA ASN A 537 -32.37 -2.23 22.15
C ASN A 537 -32.62 -3.74 22.22
N PRO A 538 -31.58 -4.56 22.45
CA PRO A 538 -31.70 -6.02 22.39
C PRO A 538 -32.41 -6.62 23.62
N TYR A 539 -32.64 -5.83 24.68
CA TYR A 539 -33.29 -6.24 25.92
C TYR A 539 -34.78 -5.86 25.94
N THR A 540 -35.11 -4.65 25.46
CA THR A 540 -36.48 -4.09 25.50
C THR A 540 -37.20 -4.14 24.15
N ASN A 541 -36.45 -4.38 23.06
CA ASN A 541 -36.94 -4.36 21.68
C ASN A 541 -37.46 -2.97 21.24
N GLU A 542 -37.00 -1.90 21.89
CA GLU A 542 -37.33 -0.51 21.53
C GLU A 542 -36.35 0.03 20.48
N THR A 543 -36.86 0.85 19.56
CA THR A 543 -36.00 1.58 18.61
C THR A 543 -35.27 2.71 19.31
N LEU A 544 -33.94 2.77 19.14
CA LEU A 544 -33.07 3.72 19.81
C LEU A 544 -32.89 5.00 18.99
N PRO A 545 -32.83 6.18 19.63
CA PRO A 545 -32.46 7.42 18.95
C PRO A 545 -30.99 7.37 18.50
N TYR A 546 -30.67 8.14 17.46
CA TYR A 546 -29.30 8.38 17.01
C TYR A 546 -28.88 9.78 17.50
N THR A 547 -28.04 9.84 18.54
CA THR A 547 -27.71 11.11 19.21
C THR A 547 -26.87 12.01 18.29
N GLY A 548 -27.30 13.26 18.14
CA GLY A 548 -26.68 14.21 17.20
C GLY A 548 -27.17 14.09 15.76
N TYR A 549 -28.22 13.30 15.52
CA TYR A 549 -28.83 13.15 14.20
C TYR A 549 -29.33 14.47 13.61
N VAL A 550 -28.94 14.72 12.37
CA VAL A 550 -29.48 15.77 11.52
C VAL A 550 -29.99 15.09 10.24
N PRO A 551 -31.29 15.21 9.90
CA PRO A 551 -31.82 14.58 8.69
C PRO A 551 -31.16 15.14 7.43
N VAL A 552 -30.79 14.24 6.52
CA VAL A 552 -30.25 14.57 5.19
C VAL A 552 -31.09 13.95 4.08
N GLU A 553 -31.08 14.54 2.88
CA GLU A 553 -31.87 13.99 1.76
C GLU A 553 -31.15 12.80 1.11
N ASP A 554 -29.83 12.92 0.94
CA ASP A 554 -28.97 11.87 0.43
C ASP A 554 -27.69 11.75 1.27
N PHE A 555 -27.58 10.65 2.02
CA PHE A 555 -26.44 10.37 2.88
C PHE A 555 -25.07 10.49 2.18
N VAL A 556 -24.96 10.13 0.90
CA VAL A 556 -23.67 10.16 0.20
C VAL A 556 -23.27 11.60 -0.16
N SER A 557 -24.18 12.39 -0.73
CA SER A 557 -23.87 13.77 -1.16
C SER A 557 -23.94 14.80 -0.04
N ASP A 558 -24.77 14.57 0.97
CA ASP A 558 -25.09 15.56 2.00
C ASP A 558 -24.33 15.32 3.31
N LEU A 559 -23.76 14.12 3.50
CA LEU A 559 -22.96 13.76 4.69
C LEU A 559 -21.55 13.29 4.30
N ILE A 560 -21.40 12.13 3.64
CA ILE A 560 -20.08 11.54 3.32
C ILE A 560 -19.18 12.53 2.58
N LEU A 561 -19.66 13.07 1.45
CA LEU A 561 -18.85 13.94 0.60
C LEU A 561 -18.41 15.23 1.33
N PRO A 562 -19.30 15.99 1.99
CA PRO A 562 -18.90 17.15 2.79
C PRO A 562 -17.91 16.83 3.91
N GLU A 563 -18.08 15.72 4.63
CA GLU A 563 -17.15 15.31 5.70
C GLU A 563 -15.75 15.04 5.15
N MET A 564 -15.64 14.27 4.07
CA MET A 564 -14.36 14.02 3.40
C MET A 564 -13.73 15.32 2.88
N GLN A 565 -14.53 16.24 2.34
CA GLN A 565 -14.05 17.56 1.88
C GLN A 565 -13.51 18.42 3.03
N ILE A 566 -14.14 18.37 4.20
CA ILE A 566 -13.67 19.07 5.41
C ILE A 566 -12.33 18.50 5.85
N LEU A 567 -12.20 17.18 5.93
CA LEU A 567 -10.93 16.51 6.26
C LEU A 567 -9.81 16.86 5.28
N ALA A 568 -10.10 16.86 3.98
CA ALA A 568 -9.16 17.32 2.97
C ALA A 568 -8.72 18.78 3.19
N GLN A 569 -9.64 19.67 3.54
CA GLN A 569 -9.34 21.08 3.85
C GLN A 569 -8.54 21.27 5.14
N MET A 570 -8.67 20.35 6.11
CA MET A 570 -7.87 20.33 7.34
C MET A 570 -6.41 19.91 7.09
N GLY A 571 -6.09 19.43 5.88
CA GLY A 571 -4.74 19.03 5.49
C GLY A 571 -4.45 17.53 5.69
N THR A 572 -5.48 16.69 5.59
CA THR A 572 -5.27 15.24 5.40
C THR A 572 -4.41 15.00 4.15
N GLU A 573 -3.41 14.13 4.28
CA GLU A 573 -2.50 13.71 3.20
C GLU A 573 -2.77 12.27 2.73
N ILE A 574 -3.31 11.41 3.59
CA ILE A 574 -3.89 10.10 3.21
C ILE A 574 -5.35 10.07 3.64
N MET A 575 -6.26 9.95 2.68
CA MET A 575 -7.65 9.61 2.96
C MET A 575 -7.77 8.08 2.98
N TRP A 576 -7.65 7.51 4.17
CA TRP A 576 -7.74 6.07 4.39
C TRP A 576 -9.20 5.71 4.63
N CYS A 577 -9.97 5.37 3.59
CA CYS A 577 -11.37 5.01 3.80
C CYS A 577 -11.49 3.57 4.31
N ASP A 578 -12.65 3.19 4.82
CA ASP A 578 -12.93 1.80 5.12
C ASP A 578 -14.30 1.35 4.64
N ILE A 579 -14.41 0.03 4.51
CA ILE A 579 -15.55 -0.73 4.01
C ILE A 579 -15.86 -0.52 2.53
N GLY A 580 -15.80 0.68 1.98
CA GLY A 580 -16.26 0.93 0.61
C GLY A 580 -17.78 1.10 0.53
N GLY A 581 -18.38 0.61 -0.55
CA GLY A 581 -19.82 0.75 -0.79
C GLY A 581 -20.20 2.07 -1.50
N PRO A 582 -21.44 2.56 -1.32
CA PRO A 582 -21.93 3.78 -1.99
C PRO A 582 -21.05 5.00 -1.71
N ASN A 583 -20.60 5.67 -2.77
CA ASN A 583 -19.60 6.72 -2.68
C ASN A 583 -19.71 7.74 -3.84
N LEU A 584 -19.04 8.88 -3.67
CA LEU A 584 -18.75 9.88 -4.70
C LEU A 584 -17.23 10.10 -4.78
N THR A 585 -16.47 9.00 -4.75
CA THR A 585 -15.02 9.05 -4.59
C THR A 585 -14.32 9.64 -5.80
N ALA A 586 -14.87 9.48 -7.02
CA ALA A 586 -14.29 10.11 -8.21
C ALA A 586 -14.39 11.64 -8.12
N GLU A 587 -15.55 12.16 -7.73
CA GLU A 587 -15.82 13.58 -7.54
C GLU A 587 -14.97 14.17 -6.40
N PHE A 588 -14.93 13.48 -5.26
CA PHE A 588 -14.09 13.87 -4.13
C PHE A 588 -12.61 13.92 -4.53
N SER A 589 -12.10 12.83 -5.12
CA SER A 589 -10.67 12.67 -5.42
C SER A 589 -10.19 13.69 -6.44
N ALA A 590 -10.99 13.99 -7.47
CA ALA A 590 -10.63 15.02 -8.45
C ALA A 590 -10.43 16.40 -7.77
N GLY A 591 -11.36 16.80 -6.90
CA GLY A 591 -11.24 18.05 -6.14
C GLY A 591 -10.06 18.04 -5.17
N TYR A 592 -9.91 16.95 -4.41
CA TYR A 592 -8.86 16.76 -3.41
C TYR A 592 -7.47 16.80 -4.03
N PHE A 593 -7.20 15.97 -5.03
CA PHE A 593 -5.89 15.89 -5.70
C PHE A 593 -5.51 17.22 -6.34
N ASN A 594 -6.44 17.85 -7.07
CA ASN A 594 -6.19 19.13 -7.73
C ASN A 594 -5.92 20.25 -6.71
N SER A 595 -6.74 20.37 -5.67
CA SER A 595 -6.57 21.39 -4.63
C SER A 595 -5.23 21.24 -3.91
N MET A 596 -4.89 20.02 -3.48
CA MET A 596 -3.64 19.75 -2.77
C MET A 596 -2.42 19.95 -3.68
N ALA A 597 -2.52 19.57 -4.95
CA ALA A 597 -1.48 19.85 -5.93
C ALA A 597 -1.25 21.36 -6.12
N THR A 598 -2.27 22.22 -6.05
CA THR A 598 -2.04 23.70 -6.11
C THR A 598 -1.28 24.24 -4.91
N GLN A 599 -1.34 23.53 -3.78
CA GLN A 599 -0.60 23.86 -2.55
C GLN A 599 0.80 23.23 -2.53
N GLY A 600 1.16 22.43 -3.55
CA GLY A 600 2.45 21.74 -3.65
C GLY A 600 2.50 20.39 -2.94
N ASN A 601 1.37 19.91 -2.41
CA ASN A 601 1.28 18.68 -1.63
C ASN A 601 0.85 17.50 -2.52
N GLN A 602 1.50 16.35 -2.34
CA GLN A 602 1.08 15.09 -2.94
C GLN A 602 0.31 14.29 -1.90
N VAL A 603 -0.92 13.92 -2.22
CA VAL A 603 -1.84 13.22 -1.31
C VAL A 603 -2.31 11.92 -1.95
N LEU A 604 -2.93 11.01 -1.19
CA LEU A 604 -3.37 9.72 -1.71
C LEU A 604 -4.63 9.18 -1.01
N ILE A 605 -5.26 8.17 -1.62
CA ILE A 605 -6.38 7.41 -1.08
C ILE A 605 -6.12 5.90 -1.14
N ASN A 606 -6.68 5.12 -0.21
CA ASN A 606 -6.56 3.65 -0.25
C ASN A 606 -7.62 2.99 -1.16
N ASN A 607 -7.53 1.67 -1.35
CA ASN A 607 -8.46 0.87 -2.15
C ASN A 607 -9.82 0.59 -1.49
N ARG A 608 -10.11 1.20 -0.34
CA ARG A 608 -11.38 1.03 0.39
C ARG A 608 -12.28 2.24 0.30
N CYS A 609 -11.91 3.26 -0.48
CA CYS A 609 -12.78 4.38 -0.78
C CYS A 609 -13.85 4.05 -1.84
N GLY A 610 -14.07 2.78 -2.20
CA GLY A 610 -15.01 2.37 -3.26
C GLY A 610 -14.46 2.52 -4.68
N LEU A 611 -13.19 2.89 -4.83
CA LEU A 611 -12.37 2.79 -6.04
C LEU A 611 -11.06 2.09 -5.67
N PRO A 612 -10.30 1.54 -6.65
CA PRO A 612 -9.04 0.87 -6.36
C PRO A 612 -7.99 1.73 -5.64
N GLY A 613 -8.10 3.06 -5.69
CA GLY A 613 -7.19 3.99 -5.01
C GLY A 613 -5.74 3.88 -5.47
N ASP A 614 -4.83 4.33 -4.62
CA ASP A 614 -3.39 4.43 -4.91
C ASP A 614 -2.57 3.24 -4.40
N PHE A 615 -3.12 2.47 -3.46
CA PHE A 615 -2.51 1.31 -2.84
C PHE A 615 -3.57 0.37 -2.24
N ASP A 616 -3.23 -0.91 -2.16
CA ASP A 616 -4.09 -1.95 -1.59
C ASP A 616 -3.84 -2.11 -0.08
N THR A 617 -4.85 -2.55 0.68
CA THR A 617 -4.79 -2.58 2.16
C THR A 617 -5.17 -3.94 2.77
N PRO A 618 -4.33 -4.97 2.61
CA PRO A 618 -4.58 -6.25 3.24
C PRO A 618 -4.38 -6.15 4.76
N GLU A 619 -5.37 -6.60 5.53
CA GLU A 619 -5.33 -6.58 7.00
C GLU A 619 -4.62 -7.80 7.57
N TYR A 620 -3.78 -7.60 8.59
CA TYR A 620 -2.98 -8.63 9.27
C TYR A 620 -2.09 -9.48 8.34
N ALA A 621 -1.95 -9.06 7.08
CA ALA A 621 -1.31 -9.88 6.06
C ALA A 621 0.19 -9.64 5.97
N ARG A 622 0.90 -10.72 5.69
CA ARG A 622 2.24 -10.71 5.12
C ARG A 622 2.20 -11.50 3.83
N TYR A 623 2.77 -10.95 2.77
CA TYR A 623 2.75 -11.60 1.47
C TYR A 623 3.94 -12.55 1.30
N GLU A 624 3.74 -13.60 0.51
CA GLU A 624 4.80 -14.55 0.13
C GLU A 624 5.57 -14.07 -1.11
N ALA A 625 5.05 -13.06 -1.81
CA ALA A 625 5.63 -12.54 -3.05
C ALA A 625 5.71 -11.00 -3.02
N VAL A 626 6.57 -10.45 -3.87
CA VAL A 626 6.54 -9.01 -4.20
C VAL A 626 5.23 -8.69 -4.91
N GLN A 627 4.59 -7.60 -4.51
CA GLN A 627 3.53 -6.96 -5.30
C GLN A 627 4.10 -5.73 -6.02
N THR A 628 3.85 -5.62 -7.33
CA THR A 628 4.31 -4.49 -8.13
C THR A 628 3.51 -3.24 -7.82
N ARG A 629 2.18 -3.38 -7.68
CA ARG A 629 1.31 -2.35 -7.13
C ARG A 629 1.64 -2.13 -5.65
N LYS A 630 1.55 -0.87 -5.23
CA LYS A 630 1.84 -0.49 -3.84
C LYS A 630 0.74 -1.03 -2.92
N TRP A 631 1.14 -1.47 -1.73
CA TRP A 631 0.21 -1.97 -0.71
C TRP A 631 0.67 -1.56 0.70
N GLU A 632 -0.24 -1.62 1.66
CA GLU A 632 -0.01 -1.32 3.07
C GLU A 632 -0.69 -2.36 3.96
N SER A 633 0.12 -3.12 4.70
CA SER A 633 -0.39 -4.00 5.74
C SER A 633 -0.72 -3.19 6.98
N ASN A 634 -1.82 -3.51 7.64
CA ASN A 634 -2.19 -2.91 8.91
C ASN A 634 -2.64 -3.97 9.92
N LEU A 635 -2.35 -3.74 11.21
CA LEU A 635 -2.74 -4.60 12.33
C LEU A 635 -2.62 -3.88 13.68
N GLY A 636 -3.38 -4.35 14.67
CA GLY A 636 -3.33 -3.91 16.07
C GLY A 636 -2.05 -4.30 16.81
N MET A 637 -1.52 -3.39 17.63
CA MET A 637 -0.57 -3.77 18.69
C MET A 637 -1.20 -4.73 19.70
N ASP A 638 -2.48 -4.53 19.98
CA ASP A 638 -3.34 -5.56 20.53
C ASP A 638 -3.62 -6.61 19.44
N PRO A 639 -3.24 -7.88 19.63
CA PRO A 639 -3.44 -8.89 18.59
C PRO A 639 -4.91 -9.24 18.34
N PHE A 640 -5.84 -8.74 19.16
CA PHE A 640 -7.25 -9.10 19.13
C PHE A 640 -8.17 -7.97 18.65
N SER A 641 -7.65 -6.74 18.53
CA SER A 641 -8.46 -5.53 18.32
C SER A 641 -7.63 -4.38 17.78
N TYR A 642 -8.24 -3.42 17.10
CA TYR A 642 -7.62 -2.11 16.86
C TYR A 642 -7.93 -1.14 18.01
N GLY A 643 -9.22 -1.01 18.37
CA GLY A 643 -9.65 -0.19 19.50
C GLY A 643 -9.17 -0.74 20.84
N TYR A 644 -9.06 0.14 21.84
CA TYR A 644 -8.68 -0.26 23.21
C TYR A 644 -9.54 -1.41 23.73
N ASN A 645 -8.90 -2.52 24.12
CA ASN A 645 -9.56 -3.69 24.70
C ASN A 645 -9.01 -4.01 26.09
N ARG A 646 -9.82 -3.79 27.12
CA ARG A 646 -9.46 -4.06 28.52
C ARG A 646 -9.30 -5.55 28.84
N ALA A 647 -9.83 -6.43 28.00
CA ALA A 647 -9.72 -7.87 28.18
C ALA A 647 -8.34 -8.40 27.78
N THR A 648 -7.58 -7.65 26.96
CA THR A 648 -6.29 -8.10 26.46
C THR A 648 -5.24 -8.13 27.57
N PRO A 649 -4.61 -9.29 27.84
CA PRO A 649 -3.53 -9.34 28.80
C PRO A 649 -2.30 -8.62 28.24
N VAL A 650 -1.62 -7.84 29.09
CA VAL A 650 -0.42 -7.05 28.72
C VAL A 650 0.65 -7.89 28.00
N SER A 651 0.78 -9.18 28.34
CA SER A 651 1.75 -10.09 27.72
C SER A 651 1.42 -10.51 26.28
N ALA A 652 0.19 -10.27 25.79
CA ALA A 652 -0.22 -10.61 24.44
C ALA A 652 0.11 -9.52 23.41
N TYR A 653 0.33 -8.27 23.85
CA TYR A 653 0.68 -7.17 22.95
C TYR A 653 1.94 -7.47 22.14
N ILE A 654 1.94 -7.04 20.88
CA ILE A 654 3.04 -7.26 19.95
C ILE A 654 4.38 -6.77 20.53
N THR A 655 5.42 -7.58 20.39
CA THR A 655 6.75 -7.29 20.93
C THR A 655 7.56 -6.38 20.00
N PRO A 656 8.61 -5.69 20.49
CA PRO A 656 9.50 -4.91 19.63
C PRO A 656 10.11 -5.72 18.48
N ALA A 657 10.47 -6.97 18.73
CA ALA A 657 11.01 -7.88 17.72
C ALA A 657 9.98 -8.14 16.60
N SER A 658 8.72 -8.36 16.97
CA SER A 658 7.63 -8.57 16.01
C SER A 658 7.35 -7.32 15.17
N ILE A 659 7.42 -6.12 15.76
CA ILE A 659 7.29 -4.84 15.03
C ILE A 659 8.41 -4.71 13.98
N VAL A 660 9.66 -4.90 14.40
CA VAL A 660 10.85 -4.80 13.53
C VAL A 660 10.80 -5.82 12.40
N THR A 661 10.52 -7.08 12.71
CA THR A 661 10.49 -8.15 11.70
C THR A 661 9.31 -8.03 10.74
N SER A 662 8.14 -7.56 11.19
CA SER A 662 7.03 -7.17 10.30
C SER A 662 7.46 -6.10 9.32
N LEU A 663 8.06 -5.01 9.82
CA LEU A 663 8.48 -3.88 8.98
C LEU A 663 9.46 -4.31 7.89
N ILE A 664 10.44 -5.14 8.24
CA ILE A 664 11.43 -5.66 7.29
C ILE A 664 10.78 -6.52 6.21
N ASP A 665 9.96 -7.51 6.61
CA ASP A 665 9.32 -8.44 5.67
C ASP A 665 8.39 -7.70 4.70
N ILE A 666 7.53 -6.82 5.22
CA ILE A 666 6.60 -6.02 4.43
C ILE A 666 7.36 -5.08 3.47
N THR A 667 8.40 -4.38 3.96
CA THR A 667 9.19 -3.45 3.13
C THR A 667 9.91 -4.17 1.98
N SER A 668 10.48 -5.35 2.23
CA SER A 668 11.14 -6.14 1.17
C SER A 668 10.22 -6.58 0.04
N LYS A 669 8.90 -6.59 0.27
CA LYS A 669 7.87 -7.03 -0.68
C LYS A 669 7.05 -5.87 -1.23
N ASN A 670 7.64 -4.67 -1.21
CA ASN A 670 7.07 -3.40 -1.68
C ASN A 670 5.94 -2.82 -0.81
N GLY A 671 5.68 -3.36 0.37
CA GLY A 671 4.64 -2.87 1.26
C GLY A 671 5.05 -1.67 2.12
N ASN A 672 4.06 -1.02 2.72
CA ASN A 672 4.20 -0.19 3.93
C ASN A 672 3.55 -0.92 5.12
N PHE A 673 3.98 -0.59 6.33
CA PHE A 673 3.45 -1.15 7.57
C PHE A 673 2.80 -0.06 8.41
N LEU A 674 1.49 -0.18 8.64
CA LEU A 674 0.69 0.73 9.43
C LEU A 674 0.29 0.02 10.74
N LEU A 675 0.98 0.33 11.83
CA LEU A 675 0.78 -0.34 13.12
C LEU A 675 -0.18 0.45 14.00
N ASP A 676 -1.24 -0.19 14.44
CA ASP A 676 -2.30 0.46 15.20
C ASP A 676 -2.07 0.45 16.72
N ILE A 677 -2.43 1.54 17.37
CA ILE A 677 -2.60 1.65 18.82
C ILE A 677 -4.07 1.90 19.18
N GLY A 678 -4.48 1.39 20.34
CA GLY A 678 -5.83 1.59 20.89
C GLY A 678 -5.81 2.39 22.19
N PRO A 679 -5.86 3.74 22.15
CA PRO A 679 -5.87 4.57 23.36
C PRO A 679 -7.16 4.41 24.18
N GLN A 680 -7.05 4.57 25.51
CA GLN A 680 -8.20 4.57 26.41
C GLN A 680 -9.09 5.80 26.20
N ALA A 681 -10.37 5.76 26.61
CA ALA A 681 -11.30 6.87 26.47
C ALA A 681 -10.83 8.22 27.07
N ASN A 682 -9.96 8.19 28.08
CA ASN A 682 -9.37 9.39 28.65
C ASN A 682 -8.20 9.98 27.82
N GLY A 683 -7.76 9.32 26.75
CA GLY A 683 -6.64 9.74 25.89
C GLY A 683 -5.29 9.11 26.24
N THR A 684 -5.23 8.25 27.27
CA THR A 684 -4.00 7.56 27.65
C THR A 684 -3.70 6.41 26.69
N ILE A 685 -2.53 6.41 26.05
CA ILE A 685 -2.00 5.26 25.30
C ILE A 685 -1.48 4.22 26.30
N VAL A 686 -1.76 2.94 26.05
CA VAL A 686 -1.42 1.84 26.97
C VAL A 686 0.10 1.76 27.14
N ASP A 687 0.59 1.63 28.39
CA ASP A 687 2.02 1.73 28.70
C ASP A 687 2.89 0.69 27.95
N ILE A 688 2.35 -0.51 27.71
CA ILE A 688 3.08 -1.55 26.96
C ILE A 688 3.22 -1.18 25.48
N GLU A 689 2.22 -0.54 24.88
CA GLU A 689 2.30 -0.02 23.51
C GLU A 689 3.39 1.06 23.44
N LYS A 690 3.33 2.06 24.32
CA LYS A 690 4.34 3.12 24.40
C LYS A 690 5.75 2.57 24.55
N LYS A 691 5.93 1.58 25.44
CA LYS A 691 7.22 0.95 25.69
C LYS A 691 7.72 0.21 24.44
N ASN A 692 6.89 -0.66 23.86
CA ASN A 692 7.30 -1.51 22.76
C ASN A 692 7.56 -0.71 21.48
N LEU A 693 6.78 0.34 21.22
CA LEU A 693 7.03 1.30 20.13
C LEU A 693 8.38 2.02 20.28
N ARG A 694 8.70 2.53 21.48
CA ARG A 694 10.01 3.16 21.72
C ARG A 694 11.16 2.18 21.62
N ASP A 695 10.97 0.94 22.05
CA ASP A 695 11.98 -0.10 21.96
C ASP A 695 12.27 -0.50 20.51
N ALA A 696 11.23 -0.70 19.70
CA ALA A 696 11.37 -0.93 18.26
C ALA A 696 11.96 0.30 17.55
N GLY A 697 11.50 1.51 17.92
CA GLY A 697 11.94 2.77 17.33
C GLY A 697 13.43 3.04 17.48
N ARG A 698 14.05 2.60 18.59
CA ARG A 698 15.52 2.67 18.74
C ARG A 698 16.24 1.86 17.65
N TRP A 699 15.73 0.66 17.33
CA TRP A 699 16.26 -0.17 16.25
C TRP A 699 15.95 0.45 14.88
N ILE A 700 14.69 0.85 14.63
CA ILE A 700 14.24 1.39 13.34
C ILE A 700 15.07 2.62 12.95
N LYS A 701 15.29 3.54 13.89
CA LYS A 701 16.08 4.75 13.64
C LYS A 701 17.54 4.45 13.33
N SER A 702 18.17 3.50 14.04
CA SER A 702 19.58 3.15 13.79
C SER A 702 19.80 2.38 12.48
N HIS A 703 18.74 1.77 11.93
CA HIS A 703 18.76 0.95 10.72
C HIS A 703 18.06 1.61 9.52
N GLY A 704 17.64 2.87 9.66
CA GLY A 704 16.73 3.53 8.72
C GLY A 704 17.18 3.53 7.26
N GLU A 705 18.49 3.55 6.97
CA GLU A 705 19.00 3.51 5.60
C GLU A 705 18.68 2.21 4.83
N ALA A 706 18.38 1.13 5.54
CA ALA A 706 17.99 -0.16 4.96
C ALA A 706 16.47 -0.36 4.88
N ILE A 707 15.67 0.61 5.37
CA ILE A 707 14.20 0.55 5.38
C ILE A 707 13.63 1.71 4.55
N PHE A 708 13.87 2.94 4.97
CA PHE A 708 13.31 4.13 4.34
C PHE A 708 13.99 4.43 3.01
N ASN A 709 13.21 4.95 2.04
CA ASN A 709 13.66 5.24 0.68
C ASN A 709 14.30 4.06 -0.07
N THR A 710 14.08 2.84 0.41
CA THR A 710 14.48 1.61 -0.28
C THR A 710 13.37 1.12 -1.20
N THR A 711 13.73 0.21 -2.10
CA THR A 711 12.79 -0.60 -2.87
C THR A 711 13.12 -2.08 -2.71
N TYR A 712 12.16 -2.93 -3.06
CA TYR A 712 12.36 -4.37 -3.18
C TYR A 712 13.41 -4.71 -4.24
N TRP A 713 14.01 -5.89 -4.13
CA TRP A 713 14.88 -6.44 -5.17
C TRP A 713 14.08 -7.29 -6.15
N PHE A 714 14.26 -7.05 -7.45
CA PHE A 714 13.48 -7.70 -8.51
C PHE A 714 13.69 -9.22 -8.57
N ILE A 715 14.91 -9.67 -8.31
CA ILE A 715 15.27 -11.09 -8.41
C ILE A 715 14.53 -11.93 -7.37
N THR A 716 14.58 -11.49 -6.12
CA THR A 716 13.83 -12.09 -5.01
C THR A 716 13.76 -11.10 -3.85
N PRO A 717 12.65 -11.02 -3.09
CA PRO A 717 12.60 -10.22 -1.87
C PRO A 717 13.30 -10.89 -0.67
N GLU A 718 13.56 -12.20 -0.75
CA GLU A 718 13.95 -13.01 0.40
C GLU A 718 14.80 -14.24 0.05
N GLU A 719 15.43 -14.82 1.08
CA GLU A 719 16.06 -16.13 1.03
C GLU A 719 15.71 -16.95 2.28
N GLY A 720 14.86 -17.96 2.08
CA GLY A 720 14.26 -18.74 3.16
C GLY A 720 13.49 -17.90 4.17
N ASP A 721 13.26 -18.48 5.36
CA ASP A 721 12.44 -17.84 6.40
C ASP A 721 13.20 -16.75 7.18
N THR A 722 14.47 -16.48 6.84
CA THR A 722 15.38 -15.73 7.72
C THR A 722 15.95 -14.47 7.09
N VAL A 723 16.07 -14.37 5.76
CA VAL A 723 16.73 -13.24 5.10
C VAL A 723 15.73 -12.47 4.24
N ARG A 724 15.82 -11.15 4.29
CA ARG A 724 15.11 -10.19 3.43
C ARG A 724 16.09 -9.25 2.75
N PHE A 725 15.68 -8.73 1.59
CA PHE A 725 16.49 -7.82 0.79
C PHE A 725 15.76 -6.51 0.54
N THR A 726 16.50 -5.41 0.67
CA THR A 726 16.08 -4.08 0.22
C THR A 726 17.26 -3.43 -0.50
N GLN A 727 16.97 -2.42 -1.32
CA GLN A 727 18.01 -1.73 -2.07
C GLN A 727 17.70 -0.26 -2.31
N THR A 728 18.75 0.48 -2.58
CA THR A 728 18.73 1.87 -3.08
C THR A 728 19.60 1.92 -4.34
N PRO A 729 19.61 3.04 -5.09
CA PRO A 729 20.57 3.22 -6.18
C PRO A 729 22.05 3.11 -5.75
N ASP A 730 22.36 3.22 -4.46
CA ASP A 730 23.73 3.31 -3.93
C ASP A 730 24.18 2.10 -3.10
N ALA A 731 23.25 1.24 -2.68
CA ALA A 731 23.55 0.12 -1.82
C ALA A 731 22.50 -1.00 -1.89
N PHE A 732 22.95 -2.21 -1.59
CA PHE A 732 22.13 -3.39 -1.33
C PHE A 732 22.20 -3.77 0.14
N TYR A 733 21.06 -4.13 0.72
CA TYR A 733 20.95 -4.49 2.12
C TYR A 733 20.46 -5.93 2.28
N ILE A 734 21.10 -6.66 3.19
CA ILE A 734 20.77 -8.02 3.61
C ILE A 734 20.31 -7.91 5.05
N LEU A 735 19.04 -8.20 5.32
CA LEU A 735 18.43 -8.07 6.64
C LEU A 735 18.07 -9.47 7.16
N THR A 736 18.50 -9.83 8.38
CA THR A 736 18.15 -11.11 8.99
C THR A 736 17.02 -10.92 10.01
N LEU A 737 15.95 -11.70 9.92
CA LEU A 737 14.80 -11.62 10.83
C LEU A 737 15.07 -12.22 12.22
N TYR A 738 16.17 -12.97 12.34
CA TYR A 738 16.61 -13.65 13.56
C TYR A 738 18.13 -13.49 13.75
N PRO A 739 18.67 -13.79 14.94
CA PRO A 739 20.10 -13.84 15.19
C PRO A 739 20.80 -14.73 14.15
N PRO A 740 21.74 -14.20 13.35
CA PRO A 740 22.40 -15.00 12.35
C PRO A 740 23.35 -16.02 13.00
N ASN A 741 23.62 -17.09 12.26
CA ASN A 741 24.67 -18.04 12.64
C ASN A 741 26.07 -17.41 12.48
N ALA A 742 27.11 -18.10 12.95
CA ALA A 742 28.49 -17.65 12.76
C ALA A 742 28.90 -17.55 11.27
N THR A 743 28.16 -18.23 10.41
CA THR A 743 28.27 -18.14 8.96
C THR A 743 26.88 -17.94 8.37
N LEU A 744 26.74 -16.98 7.48
CA LEU A 744 25.56 -16.79 6.63
C LEU A 744 25.98 -17.02 5.18
N VAL A 745 25.37 -17.99 4.51
CA VAL A 745 25.59 -18.26 3.08
C VAL A 745 24.33 -17.85 2.35
N LEU A 746 24.49 -17.03 1.31
CA LEU A 746 23.42 -16.60 0.43
C LEU A 746 23.61 -17.22 -0.95
N ASP A 747 22.68 -18.08 -1.35
CA ASP A 747 22.66 -18.72 -2.66
C ASP A 747 22.05 -17.81 -3.74
N SER A 748 21.23 -16.83 -3.32
CA SER A 748 20.71 -15.81 -4.22
C SER A 748 21.85 -15.01 -4.85
N PRO A 749 21.73 -14.60 -6.13
CA PRO A 749 22.80 -13.92 -6.85
C PRO A 749 22.87 -12.43 -6.48
N VAL A 750 23.11 -12.15 -5.20
CA VAL A 750 23.19 -10.79 -4.64
C VAL A 750 24.21 -9.95 -5.42
N PRO A 751 24.02 -8.61 -5.52
CA PRO A 751 24.87 -7.73 -6.34
C PRO A 751 26.27 -7.47 -5.76
N TYR A 752 26.92 -8.50 -5.23
CA TYR A 752 28.28 -8.53 -4.69
C TYR A 752 29.30 -8.91 -5.77
N VAL A 753 30.44 -8.22 -5.81
CA VAL A 753 31.62 -8.65 -6.57
C VAL A 753 32.85 -8.78 -5.68
N ALA A 754 33.80 -9.61 -6.10
CA ALA A 754 35.03 -9.82 -5.34
C ALA A 754 35.78 -8.49 -5.09
N GLY A 755 36.00 -8.18 -3.81
CA GLY A 755 36.63 -6.93 -3.37
C GLY A 755 35.65 -5.92 -2.75
N ASP A 756 34.34 -6.10 -2.93
CA ASP A 756 33.33 -5.33 -2.20
C ASP A 756 33.50 -5.56 -0.68
N LYS A 757 33.25 -4.52 0.10
CA LYS A 757 33.23 -4.59 1.57
C LYS A 757 31.79 -4.71 2.03
N VAL A 758 31.52 -5.73 2.83
CA VAL A 758 30.24 -5.86 3.55
C VAL A 758 30.39 -5.19 4.92
N THR A 759 29.50 -4.27 5.26
CA THR A 759 29.53 -3.57 6.55
C THR A 759 28.24 -3.77 7.34
N VAL A 760 28.35 -3.77 8.67
CA VAL A 760 27.17 -3.75 9.57
C VAL A 760 26.47 -2.39 9.49
N VAL A 761 25.14 -2.38 9.47
CA VAL A 761 24.29 -1.19 9.61
C VAL A 761 23.63 -1.25 10.98
N GLY A 762 23.51 -0.10 11.65
CA GLY A 762 22.95 -0.03 13.01
C GLY A 762 23.76 -0.74 14.10
N GLY A 763 23.18 -0.80 15.29
CA GLY A 763 23.79 -1.41 16.47
C GLY A 763 25.09 -0.76 16.95
N ASN A 764 25.75 -1.42 17.92
CA ASN A 764 27.01 -0.94 18.50
C ASN A 764 28.23 -1.13 17.58
N MET A 765 28.08 -1.86 16.47
CA MET A 765 29.15 -2.17 15.52
C MET A 765 28.92 -1.60 14.12
N SER A 766 28.00 -0.63 13.98
CA SER A 766 27.74 0.06 12.71
C SER A 766 29.03 0.48 11.99
N GLY A 767 29.11 0.20 10.68
CA GLY A 767 30.28 0.47 9.84
C GLY A 767 31.41 -0.56 9.94
N SER A 768 31.34 -1.52 10.87
CA SER A 768 32.33 -2.59 10.98
C SER A 768 32.28 -3.50 9.75
N VAL A 769 33.44 -3.86 9.22
CA VAL A 769 33.55 -4.77 8.08
C VAL A 769 33.33 -6.21 8.53
N VAL A 770 32.44 -6.91 7.84
CA VAL A 770 32.20 -8.34 7.99
C VAL A 770 33.04 -9.09 6.95
N PRO A 771 33.88 -10.06 7.34
CA PRO A 771 34.60 -10.88 6.37
C PRO A 771 33.64 -11.58 5.42
N SER A 772 33.82 -11.35 4.12
CA SER A 772 32.97 -11.85 3.05
C SER A 772 33.78 -12.49 1.93
N ARG A 773 33.25 -13.54 1.31
CA ARG A 773 33.85 -14.15 0.11
C ARG A 773 32.81 -14.82 -0.77
N LEU A 774 33.11 -14.91 -2.07
CA LEU A 774 32.37 -15.77 -2.98
C LEU A 774 32.87 -17.21 -2.85
N LEU A 775 31.93 -18.15 -2.76
CA LEU A 775 32.19 -19.58 -2.86
C LEU A 775 32.32 -20.00 -4.33
N ALA A 776 32.81 -21.22 -4.57
CA ALA A 776 33.06 -21.72 -5.93
C ALA A 776 31.79 -21.84 -6.79
N ASN A 777 30.63 -21.99 -6.17
CA ASN A 777 29.31 -22.03 -6.80
C ASN A 777 28.70 -20.62 -7.03
N GLY A 778 29.37 -19.55 -6.58
CA GLY A 778 28.89 -18.18 -6.70
C GLY A 778 28.11 -17.65 -5.50
N SER A 779 27.81 -18.46 -4.49
CA SER A 779 27.14 -18.03 -3.26
C SER A 779 28.01 -17.04 -2.47
N LEU A 780 27.38 -16.07 -1.81
CA LEU A 780 28.08 -15.14 -0.90
C LEU A 780 28.12 -15.73 0.51
N GLU A 781 29.31 -15.90 1.07
CA GLU A 781 29.49 -16.27 2.48
C GLU A 781 29.92 -15.05 3.30
N LEU A 782 29.22 -14.80 4.40
CA LEU A 782 29.58 -13.85 5.45
C LEU A 782 30.01 -14.61 6.72
N THR A 783 31.17 -14.26 7.28
CA THR A 783 31.61 -14.77 8.59
C THR A 783 31.25 -13.77 9.68
N ILE A 784 30.27 -14.12 10.50
CA ILE A 784 29.65 -13.22 11.48
C ILE A 784 30.20 -13.55 12.88
N SER A 785 31.05 -12.67 13.40
CA SER A 785 31.66 -12.85 14.71
C SER A 785 30.64 -12.76 15.86
N ASP A 786 30.96 -13.35 17.02
CA ASP A 786 30.16 -13.21 18.24
C ASP A 786 29.96 -11.76 18.66
N ALA A 787 30.95 -10.90 18.42
CA ALA A 787 30.84 -9.47 18.69
C ALA A 787 29.74 -8.82 17.84
N VAL A 788 29.68 -9.12 16.53
CA VAL A 788 28.63 -8.61 15.64
C VAL A 788 27.26 -9.16 16.05
N ARG A 789 27.18 -10.47 16.34
CA ARG A 789 25.92 -11.09 16.80
C ARG A 789 25.41 -10.51 18.11
N GLY A 790 26.31 -10.17 19.04
CA GLY A 790 25.96 -9.53 20.31
C GLY A 790 25.86 -8.01 20.25
N SER A 791 26.03 -7.38 19.08
CA SER A 791 26.04 -5.91 18.94
C SER A 791 24.69 -5.29 18.62
N ASP A 792 23.68 -6.12 18.35
CA ASP A 792 22.34 -5.70 17.96
C ASP A 792 21.26 -6.59 18.59
N GLU A 793 20.02 -6.14 18.46
CA GLU A 793 18.81 -6.81 18.94
C GLU A 793 17.77 -6.90 17.82
N TYR A 794 16.90 -7.90 17.87
CA TYR A 794 15.80 -8.15 16.93
C TYR A 794 16.21 -8.56 15.51
N SER A 795 17.07 -7.80 14.84
CA SER A 795 17.50 -8.04 13.46
C SER A 795 18.91 -7.46 13.19
N TRP A 796 19.65 -8.08 12.27
CA TRP A 796 20.99 -7.67 11.85
C TRP A 796 20.98 -7.29 10.37
N VAL A 797 21.63 -6.18 10.05
CA VAL A 797 21.66 -5.64 8.68
C VAL A 797 23.09 -5.54 8.16
N PHE A 798 23.30 -6.06 6.96
CA PHE A 798 24.57 -6.01 6.25
C PHE A 798 24.42 -5.24 4.94
N LYS A 799 25.37 -4.36 4.66
CA LYS A 799 25.36 -3.46 3.50
C LYS A 799 26.47 -3.79 2.52
N ILE A 800 26.12 -3.86 1.25
CA ILE A 800 27.04 -3.82 0.11
C ILE A 800 26.90 -2.43 -0.53
N SER A 801 27.92 -1.60 -0.43
CA SER A 801 27.92 -0.28 -1.09
C SER A 801 28.33 -0.41 -2.55
N PHE A 802 27.64 0.31 -3.43
CA PHE A 802 27.92 0.31 -4.86
C PHE A 802 29.00 1.31 -5.29
N GLY A 803 29.51 2.14 -4.37
CA GLY A 803 30.60 3.09 -4.65
C GLY A 803 30.25 4.23 -5.62
N GLY A 804 28.96 4.53 -5.80
CA GLY A 804 28.44 5.61 -6.64
C GLY A 804 28.79 7.01 -6.12
N VAL A 805 28.77 8.00 -7.02
CA VAL A 805 28.70 9.41 -6.63
C VAL A 805 27.38 9.57 -5.91
N GLN A 806 27.39 10.02 -4.64
CA GLN A 806 26.16 10.42 -3.95
C GLN A 806 25.39 11.36 -4.87
N THR A 807 24.25 10.93 -5.38
CA THR A 807 23.39 11.80 -6.17
C THR A 807 22.99 12.94 -5.25
N MET A 808 23.39 14.18 -5.61
CA MET A 808 22.93 15.37 -4.90
C MET A 808 21.43 15.46 -5.09
N GLY A 809 20.76 14.95 -4.07
CA GLY A 809 19.33 14.80 -3.91
C GLY A 809 19.13 14.23 -2.51
N ASN A 810 19.85 14.80 -1.53
CA ASN A 810 19.41 14.74 -0.16
C ASN A 810 18.03 15.42 -0.11
N ALA A 811 16.98 14.66 -0.37
CA ALA A 811 16.12 14.39 0.77
C ALA A 811 16.98 13.49 1.69
N THR A 812 17.97 14.02 2.43
CA THR A 812 17.69 14.39 3.82
C THR A 812 16.20 14.42 4.01
N TYR A 813 15.66 13.23 4.25
CA TYR A 813 14.49 13.14 5.07
C TYR A 813 14.78 14.05 6.27
N THR A 814 14.03 15.14 6.38
CA THR A 814 14.15 16.13 7.44
C THR A 814 13.64 15.61 8.77
N GLY A 815 13.53 14.28 8.92
CA GLY A 815 13.84 13.63 10.17
C GLY A 815 15.28 13.97 10.55
N SER A 816 15.46 15.18 11.08
CA SER A 816 16.63 15.55 11.85
C SER A 816 16.99 14.36 12.70
N ALA A 817 18.22 13.86 12.59
CA ALA A 817 18.76 13.04 13.67
C ALA A 817 18.44 13.81 14.96
N PRO A 818 17.63 13.26 15.90
CA PRO A 818 17.48 13.89 17.19
C PRO A 818 18.90 14.04 17.70
N ALA A 819 19.25 15.26 18.14
CA ALA A 819 20.60 15.58 18.58
C ALA A 819 21.16 14.40 19.38
N GLN A 820 22.34 13.90 18.97
CA GLN A 820 23.11 12.98 19.80
C GLN A 820 23.33 13.70 21.14
N GLN A 821 22.45 13.49 22.12
CA GLN A 821 22.81 13.64 23.50
C GLN A 821 23.84 12.54 23.74
N THR A 822 25.10 12.92 23.58
CA THR A 822 26.23 12.12 24.04
C THR A 822 25.95 11.76 25.50
N ALA A 823 25.66 10.49 25.75
CA ALA A 823 25.62 9.91 27.07
C ALA A 823 27.02 10.02 27.69
N ASN A 824 27.32 11.14 28.36
CA ASN A 824 28.59 11.34 29.04
C ASN A 824 28.52 12.20 30.31
N ASP A 825 27.34 12.31 30.95
CA ASP A 825 27.26 12.94 32.29
C ASP A 825 26.46 12.14 33.34
N ALA A 826 26.16 10.86 33.07
CA ALA A 826 25.63 9.95 34.08
C ALA A 826 26.75 9.16 34.78
N ARG A 827 27.77 9.84 35.33
CA ARG A 827 28.75 9.25 36.27
C ARG A 827 29.59 10.31 36.98
N LYS A 828 28.99 11.04 37.92
CA LYS A 828 29.69 11.66 39.06
C LYS A 828 28.71 12.08 40.15
N LEU A 829 28.16 11.07 40.83
CA LEU A 829 27.60 11.25 42.18
C LEU A 829 28.59 10.63 43.16
N SER A 830 29.44 11.47 43.76
CA SER A 830 29.99 11.21 45.09
C SER A 830 30.31 12.53 45.82
N SER A 831 29.60 12.70 46.94
CA SER A 831 29.97 13.37 48.19
C SER A 831 30.89 14.59 48.17
N SER A 832 30.34 15.76 48.54
CA SER A 832 30.79 16.63 49.68
C SER A 832 30.02 17.96 49.59
N CYS A 833 29.11 18.24 50.52
CA CYS A 833 29.31 18.94 51.80
C CYS A 833 29.27 20.48 51.70
N LEU A 834 28.46 21.05 52.61
CA LEU A 834 28.29 22.46 52.99
C LEU A 834 27.47 23.38 52.08
N GLY A 835 26.24 23.64 52.55
CA GLY A 835 25.55 24.89 52.27
C GLY A 835 26.08 26.05 53.12
N LEU A 836 25.96 27.26 52.57
CA LEU A 836 25.78 28.52 53.30
C LEU A 836 25.38 29.61 52.29
N VAL A 837 24.25 30.24 52.58
CA VAL A 837 23.59 31.44 52.02
C VAL A 837 24.51 32.67 52.25
N PRO A 838 24.59 33.73 51.39
CA PRO A 838 23.55 34.78 51.21
C PRO A 838 23.28 35.18 49.75
N SER A 839 22.01 35.36 49.33
CA SER A 839 21.20 36.60 49.42
C SER A 839 21.76 37.76 48.59
N VAL A 840 20.95 38.34 47.69
CA VAL A 840 20.55 39.76 47.65
C VAL A 840 20.27 40.31 46.22
N LEU A 841 19.03 40.82 46.06
CA LEU A 841 18.53 41.89 45.16
C LEU A 841 18.66 41.70 43.62
N LEU A 842 17.82 42.24 42.74
CA LEU A 842 16.49 42.89 42.68
C LEU A 842 16.35 43.23 41.18
N GLY A 843 15.15 43.14 40.57
CA GLY A 843 15.01 43.65 39.20
C GLY A 843 13.73 43.24 38.48
N LEU A 844 12.62 43.80 38.94
CA LEU A 844 11.30 43.82 38.30
C LEU A 844 11.29 44.64 36.99
N MET A 845 10.21 44.42 36.22
CA MET A 845 9.60 45.20 35.13
C MET A 845 9.99 44.84 33.69
N PHE A 846 9.11 44.13 32.96
CA PHE A 846 7.92 44.60 32.22
C PHE A 846 8.28 45.26 30.87
N CYS A 847 7.99 44.58 29.76
CA CYS A 847 6.90 44.91 28.82
C CYS A 847 7.11 44.25 27.44
N PHE A 848 6.08 43.52 27.02
CA PHE A 848 5.60 43.28 25.66
C PHE A 848 6.43 43.79 24.46
N ALA A 849 6.87 42.86 23.62
CA ALA A 849 6.37 42.68 22.26
C ALA A 849 6.53 41.21 21.87
#